data_AF-A0A7X3V824-F1
#
_entry.id   AF-A0A7X3V824-F1
#
_cell.length_a   1.000
_cell.length_b   1.000
_cell.length_c   1.000
_cell.angle_alpha   90.00
_cell.angle_beta   90.00
_cell.angle_gamma   90.00
#
_symmetry.space_group_name_H-M   'P 1'
#
loop_
_entity.id
_entity.type
_entity.pdbx_description
1 polymer ?
#
loop_
_entity_poly.entity_id
_entity_poly.type
_entity_poly.pdbx_seq_one_letter_code
_entity_poly.pdbx_strand_id
1 'polypeptide(L)'
;MRALAQLAVWLAAALVAGGMALGWSPAPEGAAAQSSTRHEIRGTVSGPSGEPLEGITVQAWGEYGGDTFRHWTAVPTDTAGSFRMEVPEGMYRLRLSLEFEGSGGCFLGYFGSDGRRGGYGEVALVAVAGGDVEGLAIALPGVPSEVCHEVEGVVVDSEGEPVVKRQVSFGEWWEWGNRNEWTDTTGRFRLHLWEGRYLIKVGTELGAECRVEGHGGAEPGRPARIDVVGETVEGLRITLSTGAYASPTTSAGCFFPPRMVTTTLRPGWNLAGWTAEGTDVQALFEAIPALEAIHAWDAGAQSFTRATRDETESAADLTTIAPGMGLWLHLGGEEPVTWTRPVAPEAGIVSLRPGWNLVAWGGRDEAAPEDAFAFLREDLLAAAAWESVAGEFRLHYPDAPPSTSTLQRLELGEALWLNVGVARHWLQPGAAASAVEFVGEVAPKTRADLEPRVDDVLAFFGERTGAFVPGITFSVGDHPGVCADYGHGFRMIRLWLGCLGAIAHEYAHAVQFTAGHGESAAWLVEGVAERWSDQYYDYAGDDASEADGREHAIRNARYVEAPLEEMESHADFRAQGARGYGLAHLAADWLATIAGGDGALFGYFDARTNEEDWQVTFERVFGMGVDDFYTSFAAHRAQVAPPYATVEGVVLGPDGQPQEDVKVQYFSSEDDPFGLYGGRTDGEGRFNWAIESGSYSIGLTRGDGCPLPWHTTDHRLGAVVESRASIDVGNVDIEGLTLTLSRSPAEVCRDVQGVVTDLVGNPTAGVFVTPLPADGQRPPVFSQVTTDPSGTFVVTLRRGQYRLQVRPPTPSGAFGGRGYYGGETGFVLRRSEARLIDTRAATLPEIVIASGTIGGTILTADGQPVKGVAVYPGERAINSPTSDSRGRFEVSVPKGVHTLELVCPQGGGGWFGGSGTLVANREQATPIVVDTADVTGIVINLPVGVTCQ
;
A
#
# COMPACT_ATOMS: atom_id res chain seq x y z
N MET A 1 -0.94 -46.15 73.21
CA MET A 1 -1.40 -46.73 71.93
C MET A 1 -0.94 -45.80 70.81
N ARG A 2 0.02 -46.30 70.00
CA ARG A 2 0.48 -45.87 68.66
C ARG A 2 0.31 -44.37 68.32
N ALA A 3 1.23 -43.49 68.72
CA ALA A 3 2.58 -43.18 68.17
C ALA A 3 2.51 -42.27 66.92
N LEU A 4 3.11 -41.07 66.82
CA LEU A 4 4.09 -40.32 67.62
C LEU A 4 5.30 -41.14 68.09
N ALA A 5 6.22 -41.45 67.17
CA ALA A 5 7.63 -41.71 67.44
C ALA A 5 8.46 -41.77 66.14
N GLN A 6 9.24 -40.71 65.87
CA GLN A 6 10.58 -40.62 65.24
C GLN A 6 10.84 -39.10 65.05
N LEU A 7 11.57 -38.32 65.86
CA LEU A 7 12.86 -38.53 66.58
C LEU A 7 13.97 -38.82 65.56
N ALA A 8 15.06 -38.08 65.38
CA ALA A 8 15.71 -36.91 66.00
C ALA A 8 16.76 -36.40 64.94
N VAL A 9 17.46 -35.27 65.03
CA VAL A 9 18.51 -34.94 66.01
C VAL A 9 18.91 -33.46 65.88
N TRP A 10 18.59 -32.71 66.94
CA TRP A 10 19.42 -31.75 67.71
C TRP A 10 20.19 -30.58 67.08
N LEU A 11 19.70 -29.40 67.47
CA LEU A 11 20.42 -28.16 67.84
C LEU A 11 21.34 -28.35 69.07
N ALA A 12 22.55 -27.76 69.05
CA ALA A 12 23.29 -27.14 70.18
C ALA A 12 24.79 -27.04 69.79
N ALA A 13 25.58 -25.99 70.02
CA ALA A 13 25.43 -24.67 70.62
C ALA A 13 26.72 -23.85 70.31
N ALA A 14 26.64 -22.52 70.50
CA ALA A 14 27.70 -21.59 70.93
C ALA A 14 28.75 -21.01 69.93
N LEU A 15 28.60 -19.69 69.68
CA LEU A 15 29.59 -18.60 69.82
C LEU A 15 31.09 -18.90 69.53
N VAL A 16 31.65 -18.31 68.44
CA VAL A 16 32.95 -17.59 68.44
C VAL A 16 32.93 -16.50 67.36
N ALA A 17 33.46 -15.32 67.72
CA ALA A 17 33.66 -14.12 66.92
C ALA A 17 34.55 -14.31 65.68
N GLY A 18 34.37 -13.46 64.65
CA GLY A 18 35.31 -13.37 63.54
C GLY A 18 34.92 -12.35 62.45
N GLY A 19 35.41 -11.12 62.61
CA GLY A 19 35.65 -10.05 61.63
C GLY A 19 34.96 -10.07 60.26
N MET A 20 34.08 -9.09 60.04
CA MET A 20 33.77 -8.58 58.68
C MET A 20 35.00 -7.82 58.16
N ALA A 21 35.75 -8.47 57.27
CA ALA A 21 36.73 -7.80 56.41
C ALA A 21 36.01 -7.26 55.17
N LEU A 22 36.17 -5.95 54.95
CA LEU A 22 35.84 -5.26 53.71
C LEU A 22 36.69 -5.87 52.57
N GLY A 23 36.07 -6.70 51.72
CA GLY A 23 36.66 -7.20 50.49
C GLY A 23 36.14 -6.40 49.30
N TRP A 24 36.99 -5.57 48.73
CA TRP A 24 36.80 -4.92 47.43
C TRP A 24 36.46 -5.95 46.34
N SER A 25 35.39 -5.72 45.58
CA SER A 25 35.20 -6.38 44.28
C SER A 25 36.13 -5.72 43.25
N PRO A 26 37.00 -6.47 42.56
CA PRO A 26 37.76 -5.94 41.45
C PRO A 26 36.84 -5.65 40.26
N ALA A 27 37.22 -4.65 39.47
CA ALA A 27 36.55 -4.24 38.24
C ALA A 27 36.38 -5.41 37.25
N PRO A 28 35.31 -5.45 36.44
CA PRO A 28 35.19 -6.45 35.39
C PRO A 28 36.14 -6.12 34.25
N GLU A 29 37.23 -6.89 34.16
CA GLU A 29 38.04 -7.03 32.95
C GLU A 29 37.28 -7.90 31.93
N GLY A 30 37.26 -7.45 30.68
CA GLY A 30 37.00 -8.27 29.50
C GLY A 30 35.54 -8.46 29.13
N ALA A 31 35.07 -7.70 28.12
CA ALA A 31 33.91 -8.09 27.32
C ALA A 31 34.26 -9.37 26.55
N ALA A 32 34.03 -10.52 27.19
CA ALA A 32 33.91 -11.80 26.50
C ALA A 32 32.72 -11.68 25.55
N ALA A 33 32.91 -12.09 24.29
CA ALA A 33 31.81 -12.26 23.35
C ALA A 33 30.71 -13.08 24.06
N GLN A 34 29.52 -12.50 24.22
CA GLN A 34 28.36 -13.25 24.70
C GLN A 34 28.17 -14.40 23.70
N SER A 35 28.54 -15.60 24.14
CA SER A 35 28.08 -16.86 23.55
C SER A 35 26.57 -16.84 23.70
N SER A 36 25.85 -16.32 22.71
CA SER A 36 24.40 -16.47 22.64
C SER A 36 24.13 -17.96 22.73
N THR A 37 23.42 -18.39 23.76
CA THR A 37 22.88 -19.74 23.85
C THR A 37 22.15 -20.02 22.54
N ARG A 38 22.64 -21.03 21.82
CA ARG A 38 21.99 -21.51 20.60
C ARG A 38 20.97 -22.54 21.01
N HIS A 39 19.77 -22.39 20.47
CA HIS A 39 18.67 -23.33 20.59
C HIS A 39 18.40 -23.92 19.22
N GLU A 40 17.58 -24.95 19.17
CA GLU A 40 17.21 -25.62 17.93
C GLU A 40 15.74 -25.46 17.61
N ILE A 41 15.44 -25.29 16.33
CA ILE A 41 14.10 -25.49 15.79
C ILE A 41 14.10 -26.83 15.05
N ARG A 42 13.16 -27.71 15.42
CA ARG A 42 12.97 -29.05 14.84
C ARG A 42 11.54 -29.24 14.36
N GLY A 43 11.39 -29.82 13.18
CA GLY A 43 10.10 -30.12 12.63
C GLY A 43 10.14 -31.11 11.48
N THR A 44 8.97 -31.31 10.88
CA THR A 44 8.77 -32.14 9.69
C THR A 44 8.00 -31.37 8.62
N VAL A 45 8.30 -31.63 7.36
CA VAL A 45 7.53 -31.17 6.21
C VAL A 45 6.92 -32.39 5.52
N SER A 46 5.61 -32.34 5.32
CA SER A 46 4.85 -33.43 4.69
C SER A 46 3.96 -32.92 3.55
N GLY A 47 3.66 -33.79 2.59
CA GLY A 47 2.69 -33.52 1.54
C GLY A 47 1.24 -33.66 2.05
N PRO A 48 0.25 -33.50 1.15
CA PRO A 48 -1.17 -33.46 1.52
C PRO A 48 -1.70 -34.79 2.07
N SER A 49 -1.07 -35.93 1.77
CA SER A 49 -1.43 -37.23 2.34
C SER A 49 -0.64 -37.61 3.60
N GLY A 50 0.19 -36.69 4.10
CA GLY A 50 1.03 -36.88 5.28
C GLY A 50 2.35 -37.61 4.99
N GLU A 51 2.69 -37.82 3.73
CA GLU A 51 3.97 -38.38 3.30
C GLU A 51 5.12 -37.40 3.57
N PRO A 52 6.28 -37.85 4.06
CA PRO A 52 7.43 -36.98 4.29
C PRO A 52 8.01 -36.44 2.99
N LEU A 53 8.40 -35.16 2.97
CA LEU A 53 9.00 -34.52 1.80
C LEU A 53 10.48 -34.24 2.03
N GLU A 54 11.35 -34.91 1.27
CA GLU A 54 12.81 -34.71 1.28
C GLU A 54 13.24 -33.51 0.42
N GLY A 55 14.31 -32.83 0.81
CA GLY A 55 14.95 -31.77 0.01
C GLY A 55 14.28 -30.41 0.08
N ILE A 56 13.25 -30.24 0.91
CA ILE A 56 12.63 -28.94 1.18
C ILE A 56 13.56 -28.12 2.06
N THR A 57 14.06 -27.01 1.54
CA THR A 57 14.89 -26.09 2.30
C THR A 57 14.00 -25.24 3.19
N VAL A 58 14.20 -25.37 4.51
CA VAL A 58 13.55 -24.56 5.53
C VAL A 58 14.53 -23.49 6.00
N GLN A 59 14.15 -22.23 5.85
CA GLN A 59 14.94 -21.06 6.21
C GLN A 59 14.32 -20.36 7.42
N ALA A 60 15.12 -20.06 8.45
CA ALA A 60 14.68 -19.22 9.57
C ALA A 60 15.12 -17.77 9.37
N TRP A 61 14.12 -16.89 9.29
CA TRP A 61 14.28 -15.44 9.19
C TRP A 61 13.94 -14.82 10.54
N GLY A 62 14.96 -14.37 11.25
CA GLY A 62 14.81 -13.84 12.60
C GLY A 62 14.50 -12.34 12.55
N GLU A 63 13.53 -11.92 13.35
CA GLU A 63 13.17 -10.51 13.47
C GLU A 63 14.21 -9.79 14.34
N TYR A 64 15.02 -8.93 13.71
CA TYR A 64 16.03 -8.14 14.44
C TYR A 64 15.64 -6.67 14.46
N GLY A 65 14.65 -6.34 15.28
CA GLY A 65 14.32 -4.96 15.68
C GLY A 65 13.93 -4.03 14.53
N GLY A 66 12.68 -4.16 14.07
CA GLY A 66 12.07 -3.25 13.09
C GLY A 66 12.57 -3.51 11.66
N ASP A 67 11.71 -4.11 10.85
CA ASP A 67 11.73 -4.28 9.39
C ASP A 67 12.94 -4.93 8.70
N THR A 68 14.05 -5.19 9.39
CA THR A 68 15.17 -5.94 8.79
C THR A 68 15.22 -7.38 9.29
N PHE A 69 14.79 -8.30 8.43
CA PHE A 69 14.95 -9.73 8.66
C PHE A 69 16.38 -10.14 8.33
N ARG A 70 17.06 -10.80 9.28
CA ARG A 70 18.31 -11.50 8.98
C ARG A 70 18.00 -12.96 8.70
N HIS A 71 18.49 -13.43 7.56
CA HIS A 71 18.58 -14.86 7.27
C HIS A 71 19.62 -15.48 8.21
N TRP A 72 19.18 -16.38 9.10
CA TRP A 72 20.08 -16.99 10.09
C TRP A 72 20.63 -18.32 9.61
N THR A 73 19.78 -19.17 9.04
CA THR A 73 20.15 -20.53 8.64
C THR A 73 19.13 -21.11 7.66
N ALA A 74 19.60 -22.01 6.81
CA ALA A 74 18.80 -22.76 5.84
C ALA A 74 19.22 -24.23 5.92
N VAL A 75 18.26 -25.13 6.06
CA VAL A 75 18.52 -26.58 6.12
C VAL A 75 17.52 -27.33 5.23
N PRO A 76 17.97 -28.28 4.40
CA PRO A 76 17.05 -29.16 3.68
C PRO A 76 16.43 -30.19 4.62
N THR A 77 15.21 -30.62 4.33
CA THR A 77 14.58 -31.77 4.98
C THR A 77 15.24 -33.07 4.54
N ASP A 78 15.32 -34.04 5.45
CA ASP A 78 15.83 -35.38 5.17
C ASP A 78 14.76 -36.31 4.55
N THR A 79 15.11 -37.58 4.33
CA THR A 79 14.21 -38.64 3.81
C THR A 79 12.95 -38.87 4.65
N ALA A 80 12.94 -38.47 5.92
CA ALA A 80 11.79 -38.51 6.80
C ALA A 80 11.04 -37.16 6.85
N GLY A 81 11.36 -36.24 5.95
CA GLY A 81 10.82 -34.88 5.91
C GLY A 81 11.29 -34.02 7.08
N SER A 82 12.25 -34.50 7.89
CA SER A 82 12.65 -33.83 9.12
C SER A 82 13.69 -32.76 8.85
N PHE A 83 13.59 -31.63 9.56
CA PHE A 83 14.61 -30.58 9.57
C PHE A 83 15.03 -30.23 10.99
N ARG A 84 16.28 -29.78 11.12
CA ARG A 84 16.87 -29.31 12.39
C ARG A 84 17.78 -28.13 12.11
N MET A 85 17.56 -27.02 12.79
CA MET A 85 18.38 -25.82 12.61
C MET A 85 18.71 -25.14 13.93
N GLU A 86 19.96 -24.69 14.07
CA GLU A 86 20.39 -23.91 15.23
C GLU A 86 20.12 -22.42 15.02
N VAL A 87 19.46 -21.79 15.98
CA VAL A 87 19.14 -20.36 15.97
C VAL A 87 19.36 -19.77 17.38
N PRO A 88 19.70 -18.47 17.51
CA PRO A 88 19.70 -17.81 18.81
C PRO A 88 18.28 -17.66 19.37
N GLU A 89 18.15 -17.19 20.61
CA GLU A 89 16.83 -16.77 21.14
C GLU A 89 16.24 -15.64 20.28
N GLY A 90 14.94 -15.72 20.00
CA GLY A 90 14.24 -14.74 19.18
C GLY A 90 12.94 -15.27 18.56
N MET A 91 12.30 -14.41 17.74
CA MET A 91 11.13 -14.76 16.94
C MET A 91 11.56 -15.01 15.50
N TYR A 92 11.10 -16.11 14.92
CA TYR A 92 11.50 -16.54 13.57
C TYR A 92 10.29 -16.77 12.69
N ARG A 93 10.44 -16.40 11.41
CA ARG A 93 9.57 -16.86 10.33
C ARG A 93 10.25 -17.99 9.61
N LEU A 94 9.52 -19.08 9.39
CA LEU A 94 10.02 -20.21 8.62
C LEU A 94 9.56 -20.08 7.17
N ARG A 95 10.52 -20.01 6.27
CA ARG A 95 10.33 -19.94 4.81
C ARG A 95 10.68 -21.28 4.19
N LEU A 96 9.82 -21.77 3.30
CA LEU A 96 10.01 -23.04 2.61
C LEU A 96 10.38 -22.79 1.14
N SER A 97 11.40 -23.48 0.65
CA SER A 97 11.80 -23.43 -0.76
C SER A 97 12.37 -24.76 -1.23
N LEU A 98 12.24 -25.07 -2.51
CA LEU A 98 12.91 -26.18 -3.15
C LEU A 98 14.05 -25.64 -4.03
N GLU A 99 15.28 -26.12 -3.87
CA GLU A 99 16.38 -25.75 -4.76
C GLU A 99 16.45 -26.73 -5.93
N PHE A 100 16.53 -26.20 -7.16
CA PHE A 100 16.72 -26.99 -8.38
C PHE A 100 18.12 -26.73 -8.92
N GLU A 101 18.81 -27.77 -9.38
CA GLU A 101 20.17 -27.63 -9.94
C GLU A 101 20.11 -26.77 -11.22
N GLY A 102 20.73 -25.58 -11.19
CA GLY A 102 20.84 -24.69 -12.34
C GLY A 102 19.66 -23.74 -12.59
N SER A 103 18.68 -23.63 -11.69
CA SER A 103 17.63 -22.59 -11.76
C SER A 103 17.35 -22.00 -10.37
N GLY A 104 16.81 -20.79 -10.33
CA GLY A 104 16.29 -20.24 -9.07
C GLY A 104 15.27 -21.19 -8.43
N GLY A 105 15.49 -21.57 -7.17
CA GLY A 105 14.62 -22.54 -6.47
C GLY A 105 13.15 -22.10 -6.37
N CYS A 106 12.20 -23.03 -6.35
CA CYS A 106 10.77 -22.75 -6.18
C CYS A 106 10.46 -22.29 -4.75
N PHE A 107 9.71 -21.20 -4.60
CA PHE A 107 9.23 -20.75 -3.30
C PHE A 107 7.96 -21.51 -2.94
N LEU A 108 7.92 -22.16 -1.77
CA LEU A 108 6.77 -22.96 -1.36
C LEU A 108 5.86 -22.22 -0.35
N GLY A 109 6.23 -21.02 0.09
CA GLY A 109 5.49 -20.20 1.06
C GLY A 109 6.13 -20.11 2.45
N TYR A 110 5.34 -19.66 3.44
CA TYR A 110 5.76 -19.55 4.84
C TYR A 110 4.99 -20.53 5.73
N PHE A 111 5.55 -20.83 6.90
CA PHE A 111 4.85 -21.57 7.95
C PHE A 111 3.71 -20.73 8.54
N GLY A 112 2.47 -21.21 8.40
CA GLY A 112 1.26 -20.62 8.95
C GLY A 112 0.91 -21.15 10.35
N SER A 113 0.01 -20.44 11.03
CA SER A 113 -0.37 -20.75 12.43
C SER A 113 -1.16 -22.04 12.60
N ASP A 114 -1.78 -22.53 11.54
CA ASP A 114 -2.51 -23.80 11.47
C ASP A 114 -1.62 -25.00 11.13
N GLY A 115 -0.30 -24.80 11.04
CA GLY A 115 0.65 -25.82 10.62
C GLY A 115 0.64 -26.10 9.12
N ARG A 116 -0.05 -25.26 8.33
CA ARG A 116 -0.02 -25.32 6.86
C ARG A 116 0.83 -24.19 6.31
N ARG A 117 1.03 -24.22 5.00
CA ARG A 117 1.58 -23.08 4.28
C ARG A 117 0.59 -21.91 4.34
N GLY A 118 1.08 -20.73 4.71
CA GLY A 118 0.39 -19.45 4.49
C GLY A 118 1.16 -18.52 3.55
N GLY A 119 0.48 -17.47 3.08
CA GLY A 119 1.14 -16.29 2.50
C GLY A 119 1.94 -15.51 3.56
N TYR A 120 2.69 -14.47 3.16
CA TYR A 120 3.43 -13.66 4.14
C TYR A 120 2.55 -13.07 5.25
N GLY A 121 1.30 -12.70 4.95
CA GLY A 121 0.33 -12.16 5.92
C GLY A 121 -0.16 -13.19 6.95
N GLU A 122 -0.09 -14.48 6.64
CA GLU A 122 -0.57 -15.58 7.49
C GLU A 122 0.57 -16.24 8.28
N VAL A 123 1.78 -15.66 8.23
CA VAL A 123 2.98 -16.29 8.79
C VAL A 123 2.90 -16.40 10.31
N ALA A 124 3.09 -17.61 10.83
CA ALA A 124 3.27 -17.82 12.24
C ALA A 124 4.72 -17.50 12.66
N LEU A 125 4.85 -16.77 13.76
CA LEU A 125 6.14 -16.55 14.40
C LEU A 125 6.48 -17.73 15.32
N VAL A 126 7.64 -18.33 15.11
CA VAL A 126 8.21 -19.35 15.97
C VAL A 126 9.06 -18.69 17.04
N ALA A 127 8.55 -18.68 18.27
CA ALA A 127 9.25 -18.15 19.43
C ALA A 127 10.28 -19.15 19.98
N VAL A 128 11.55 -18.75 20.01
CA VAL A 128 12.64 -19.49 20.62
C VAL A 128 13.06 -18.76 21.89
N ALA A 129 12.46 -19.15 23.02
CA ALA A 129 12.67 -18.52 24.31
C ALA A 129 13.03 -19.55 25.38
N GLY A 130 14.32 -19.58 25.79
CA GLY A 130 14.78 -20.39 26.92
C GLY A 130 14.91 -21.89 26.65
N GLY A 131 14.77 -22.36 25.40
CA GLY A 131 14.97 -23.76 25.03
C GLY A 131 14.74 -24.05 23.55
N ASP A 132 14.98 -25.30 23.17
CA ASP A 132 14.70 -25.83 21.83
C ASP A 132 13.18 -25.85 21.54
N VAL A 133 12.82 -25.59 20.28
CA VAL A 133 11.47 -25.73 19.73
C VAL A 133 11.39 -27.05 18.98
N GLU A 134 10.53 -27.95 19.42
CA GLU A 134 10.32 -29.26 18.80
C GLU A 134 8.87 -29.46 18.35
N GLY A 135 8.65 -30.38 17.41
CA GLY A 135 7.31 -30.83 17.03
C GLY A 135 6.59 -29.95 16.01
N LEU A 136 7.29 -29.06 15.32
CA LEU A 136 6.68 -28.33 14.20
C LEU A 136 6.32 -29.30 13.08
N ALA A 137 5.08 -29.26 12.62
CA ALA A 137 4.61 -30.04 11.48
C ALA A 137 4.11 -29.06 10.42
N ILE A 138 4.68 -29.13 9.22
CA ILE A 138 4.36 -28.25 8.10
C ILE A 138 3.77 -29.11 6.98
N ALA A 139 2.48 -28.94 6.71
CA ALA A 139 1.81 -29.62 5.60
C ALA A 139 1.77 -28.72 4.36
N LEU A 140 2.35 -29.19 3.26
CA LEU A 140 2.20 -28.58 1.94
C LEU A 140 0.91 -29.09 1.26
N PRO A 141 0.23 -28.25 0.47
CA PRO A 141 -1.02 -28.65 -0.22
C PRO A 141 -0.80 -29.63 -1.38
N GLY A 142 0.44 -29.84 -1.82
CA GLY A 142 0.84 -30.79 -2.86
C GLY A 142 2.31 -31.18 -2.73
N VAL A 143 2.74 -32.24 -3.41
CA VAL A 143 4.17 -32.59 -3.46
C VAL A 143 4.91 -31.62 -4.38
N PRO A 144 6.24 -31.38 -4.22
CA PRO A 144 6.96 -30.38 -4.99
C PRO A 144 6.78 -30.46 -6.52
N SER A 145 6.66 -31.66 -7.08
CA SER A 145 6.43 -31.87 -8.51
C SER A 145 5.03 -31.49 -9.00
N GLU A 146 4.05 -31.41 -8.10
CA GLU A 146 2.67 -31.01 -8.41
C GLU A 146 2.45 -29.51 -8.30
N VAL A 147 3.27 -28.84 -7.50
CA VAL A 147 3.05 -27.44 -7.09
C VAL A 147 4.09 -26.47 -7.62
N CYS A 148 5.27 -26.97 -8.00
CA CYS A 148 6.31 -26.17 -8.64
C CYS A 148 6.32 -26.48 -10.13
N HIS A 149 5.88 -25.51 -10.93
CA HIS A 149 5.85 -25.61 -12.37
C HIS A 149 7.01 -24.83 -12.96
N GLU A 150 7.67 -25.43 -13.95
CA GLU A 150 8.69 -24.75 -14.71
C GLU A 150 8.02 -23.73 -15.66
N VAL A 151 8.54 -22.51 -15.69
CA VAL A 151 8.15 -21.45 -16.60
C VAL A 151 9.36 -21.12 -17.46
N GLU A 152 9.21 -21.38 -18.75
CA GLU A 152 10.22 -21.10 -19.76
C GLU A 152 9.77 -20.00 -20.71
N GLY A 153 10.68 -19.09 -21.01
CA GLY A 153 10.42 -18.08 -22.02
C GLY A 153 11.67 -17.53 -22.69
N VAL A 154 11.47 -16.65 -23.66
CA VAL A 154 12.49 -15.90 -24.35
C VAL A 154 12.17 -14.41 -24.31
N VAL A 155 13.15 -13.59 -23.95
CA VAL A 155 13.08 -12.13 -24.08
C VAL A 155 13.77 -11.73 -25.38
N VAL A 156 13.06 -11.02 -26.23
CA VAL A 156 13.54 -10.46 -27.49
C VAL A 156 13.31 -8.96 -27.55
N ASP A 157 14.04 -8.25 -28.39
CA ASP A 157 13.77 -6.85 -28.72
C ASP A 157 12.69 -6.71 -29.80
N SER A 158 12.39 -5.47 -30.20
CA SER A 158 11.41 -5.13 -31.24
C SER A 158 11.70 -5.78 -32.60
N GLU A 159 12.96 -6.10 -32.87
CA GLU A 159 13.45 -6.74 -34.08
C GLU A 159 13.39 -8.27 -33.99
N GLY A 160 13.07 -8.80 -32.81
CA GLY A 160 12.98 -10.23 -32.52
C GLY A 160 14.32 -10.86 -32.14
N GLU A 161 15.37 -10.07 -31.92
CA GLU A 161 16.69 -10.54 -31.51
C GLU A 161 16.73 -10.80 -29.99
N PRO A 162 17.45 -11.83 -29.53
CA PRO A 162 17.49 -12.17 -28.10
C PRO A 162 18.12 -11.10 -27.20
N VAL A 163 17.44 -10.78 -26.09
CA VAL A 163 17.96 -9.86 -25.07
C VAL A 163 18.68 -10.67 -23.99
N VAL A 164 20.00 -10.62 -24.00
CA VAL A 164 20.88 -11.41 -23.10
C VAL A 164 21.12 -10.72 -21.76
N LYS A 165 21.35 -11.52 -20.70
CA LYS A 165 21.66 -11.04 -19.34
C LYS A 165 20.65 -10.01 -18.83
N ARG A 166 19.37 -10.25 -19.10
CA ARG A 166 18.26 -9.43 -18.62
C ARG A 166 17.60 -10.15 -17.45
N GLN A 167 17.44 -9.46 -16.33
CA GLN A 167 16.73 -10.02 -15.20
C GLN A 167 15.23 -10.12 -15.54
N VAL A 168 14.67 -11.31 -15.44
CA VAL A 168 13.23 -11.56 -15.50
C VAL A 168 12.80 -11.93 -14.09
N SER A 169 11.88 -11.15 -13.56
CA SER A 169 11.39 -11.20 -12.20
C SER A 169 9.91 -11.57 -12.19
N PHE A 170 9.54 -12.55 -11.37
CA PHE A 170 8.14 -12.88 -11.11
C PHE A 170 7.83 -12.56 -9.65
N GLY A 171 6.79 -11.77 -9.43
CA GLY A 171 6.34 -11.39 -8.10
C GLY A 171 4.84 -11.61 -7.94
N GLU A 172 4.45 -12.16 -6.79
CA GLU A 172 3.09 -12.01 -6.27
C GLU A 172 2.91 -10.53 -5.87
N TRP A 173 1.69 -10.00 -5.98
CA TRP A 173 1.39 -8.55 -6.05
C TRP A 173 1.95 -7.67 -4.91
N TRP A 174 2.40 -8.25 -3.79
CA TRP A 174 2.92 -7.55 -2.61
C TRP A 174 4.21 -8.12 -1.99
N GLU A 175 4.73 -9.27 -2.46
CA GLU A 175 5.90 -9.89 -1.81
C GLU A 175 7.25 -9.40 -2.37
N TRP A 176 8.14 -8.97 -1.47
CA TRP A 176 9.55 -8.66 -1.77
C TRP A 176 10.37 -9.89 -2.22
N GLY A 177 9.74 -11.06 -2.32
CA GLY A 177 10.31 -12.32 -2.78
C GLY A 177 10.35 -12.46 -4.30
N ASN A 178 10.76 -11.42 -5.04
CA ASN A 178 10.90 -11.50 -6.49
C ASN A 178 11.79 -12.70 -6.86
N ARG A 179 11.25 -13.64 -7.64
CA ARG A 179 12.01 -14.72 -8.25
C ARG A 179 12.65 -14.18 -9.51
N ASN A 180 13.98 -14.11 -9.49
CA ASN A 180 14.75 -13.51 -10.55
C ASN A 180 15.55 -14.58 -11.28
N GLU A 181 15.41 -14.63 -12.59
CA GLU A 181 16.31 -15.38 -13.46
C GLU A 181 16.96 -14.43 -14.46
N TRP A 182 18.18 -14.71 -14.89
CA TRP A 182 18.82 -13.92 -15.94
C TRP A 182 18.66 -14.63 -17.27
N THR A 183 18.29 -13.87 -18.31
CA THR A 183 18.27 -14.45 -19.64
C THR A 183 19.66 -14.91 -20.07
N ASP A 184 19.73 -16.08 -20.67
CA ASP A 184 20.96 -16.65 -21.20
C ASP A 184 21.40 -15.95 -22.49
N THR A 185 22.43 -16.49 -23.17
CA THR A 185 22.93 -15.92 -24.43
C THR A 185 21.95 -16.02 -25.61
N THR A 186 20.86 -16.78 -25.45
CA THR A 186 19.77 -16.93 -26.41
C THR A 186 18.52 -16.17 -25.99
N GLY A 187 18.63 -15.31 -24.97
CA GLY A 187 17.50 -14.55 -24.42
C GLY A 187 16.54 -15.42 -23.60
N ARG A 188 16.84 -16.71 -23.42
CA ARG A 188 15.96 -17.64 -22.72
C ARG A 188 16.10 -17.51 -21.22
N PHE A 189 15.00 -17.67 -20.50
CA PHE A 189 14.97 -17.79 -19.05
C PHE A 189 14.18 -19.04 -18.67
N ARG A 190 14.51 -19.59 -17.50
CA ARG A 190 13.83 -20.74 -16.90
C ARG A 190 13.76 -20.55 -15.40
N LEU A 191 12.56 -20.58 -14.84
CA LEU A 191 12.36 -20.50 -13.39
C LEU A 191 11.24 -21.43 -12.95
N HIS A 192 11.26 -21.83 -11.69
CA HIS A 192 10.20 -22.63 -11.11
C HIS A 192 9.30 -21.75 -10.26
N LEU A 193 8.03 -21.64 -10.65
CA LEU A 193 7.00 -20.92 -9.90
C LEU A 193 6.08 -21.89 -9.22
N TRP A 194 5.53 -21.44 -8.11
CA TRP A 194 4.43 -22.15 -7.49
C TRP A 194 3.15 -21.96 -8.32
N GLU A 195 2.15 -22.82 -8.15
CA GLU A 195 0.82 -22.64 -8.73
C GLU A 195 0.16 -21.32 -8.25
N GLY A 196 -0.03 -20.36 -9.14
CA GLY A 196 -0.53 -19.04 -8.76
C GLY A 196 -0.51 -18.01 -9.89
N ARG A 197 -0.96 -16.79 -9.55
CA ARG A 197 -0.98 -15.65 -10.48
C ARG A 197 0.21 -14.74 -10.22
N TYR A 198 1.05 -14.55 -11.23
CA TYR A 198 2.28 -13.77 -11.11
C TYR A 198 2.28 -12.55 -12.02
N LEU A 199 2.86 -11.46 -11.53
CA LEU A 199 3.28 -10.33 -12.36
C LEU A 199 4.67 -10.59 -12.93
N ILE A 200 4.81 -10.39 -14.23
CA ILE A 200 6.10 -10.47 -14.92
C ILE A 200 6.74 -9.08 -14.97
N LYS A 201 7.96 -8.97 -14.45
CA LYS A 201 8.80 -7.77 -14.54
C LYS A 201 10.07 -8.12 -15.28
N VAL A 202 10.40 -7.38 -16.34
CA VAL A 202 11.70 -7.48 -16.99
C VAL A 202 12.51 -6.26 -16.59
N GLY A 203 13.72 -6.45 -16.05
CA GLY A 203 14.57 -5.38 -15.55
C GLY A 203 15.06 -4.45 -16.68
N THR A 204 14.26 -3.45 -17.05
CA THR A 204 14.65 -2.42 -18.02
C THR A 204 15.33 -1.27 -17.28
N GLU A 205 16.48 -0.81 -17.77
CA GLU A 205 17.17 0.32 -17.14
C GLU A 205 16.38 1.63 -17.27
N LEU A 206 15.55 1.81 -18.30
CA LEU A 206 14.64 2.96 -18.44
C LEU A 206 13.46 2.60 -19.36
N GLY A 207 12.26 2.41 -18.81
CA GLY A 207 10.97 2.64 -19.49
C GLY A 207 10.68 1.93 -20.82
N ALA A 208 11.17 0.71 -21.07
CA ALA A 208 10.78 -0.04 -22.27
C ALA A 208 9.42 -0.72 -22.07
N GLU A 209 8.54 -0.60 -23.06
CA GLU A 209 7.27 -1.32 -23.11
C GLU A 209 7.53 -2.82 -23.29
N CYS A 210 6.87 -3.64 -22.49
CA CYS A 210 6.95 -5.10 -22.57
C CYS A 210 5.65 -5.65 -23.16
N ARG A 211 5.73 -6.35 -24.28
CA ARG A 211 4.63 -7.15 -24.82
C ARG A 211 4.89 -8.62 -24.53
N VAL A 212 3.93 -9.33 -23.97
CA VAL A 212 4.03 -10.77 -23.69
C VAL A 212 3.09 -11.54 -24.59
N GLU A 213 3.64 -12.49 -25.33
CA GLU A 213 2.94 -13.42 -26.20
C GLU A 213 3.07 -14.83 -25.60
N GLY A 214 1.99 -15.63 -25.58
CA GLY A 214 2.07 -17.07 -25.26
C GLY A 214 1.03 -17.62 -24.28
N HIS A 215 0.46 -16.84 -23.38
CA HIS A 215 -0.63 -17.29 -22.48
C HIS A 215 -1.36 -16.05 -21.93
N GLY A 216 -2.67 -15.93 -22.17
CA GLY A 216 -3.50 -14.80 -21.75
C GLY A 216 -3.07 -13.47 -22.38
N GLY A 217 -3.71 -13.06 -23.48
CA GLY A 217 -3.32 -11.85 -24.22
C GLY A 217 -3.20 -10.62 -23.33
N ALA A 218 -1.97 -10.15 -23.08
CA ALA A 218 -1.73 -8.88 -22.42
C ALA A 218 -2.09 -7.75 -23.39
N GLU A 219 -3.02 -6.88 -22.99
CA GLU A 219 -3.27 -5.63 -23.71
C GLU A 219 -2.03 -4.72 -23.62
N PRO A 220 -1.72 -3.94 -24.68
CA PRO A 220 -0.64 -2.96 -24.63
C PRO A 220 -0.79 -2.03 -23.41
N GLY A 221 0.24 -1.95 -22.55
CA GLY A 221 0.26 -1.06 -21.38
C GLY A 221 -0.09 -1.70 -20.03
N ARG A 222 -0.54 -2.96 -19.99
CA ARG A 222 -0.77 -3.68 -18.72
C ARG A 222 0.48 -4.48 -18.31
N PRO A 223 0.81 -4.56 -17.00
CA PRO A 223 1.77 -5.55 -16.51
C PRO A 223 1.31 -6.94 -16.95
N ALA A 224 2.18 -7.67 -17.65
CA ALA A 224 1.82 -9.02 -18.08
C ALA A 224 1.59 -9.91 -16.85
N ARG A 225 0.45 -10.59 -16.85
CA ARG A 225 0.06 -11.58 -15.84
C ARG A 225 0.19 -12.97 -16.44
N ILE A 226 0.64 -13.91 -15.64
CA ILE A 226 0.66 -15.33 -15.98
C ILE A 226 -0.03 -16.10 -14.86
N ASP A 227 -0.98 -16.95 -15.22
CA ASP A 227 -1.55 -17.95 -14.33
C ASP A 227 -0.76 -19.25 -14.53
N VAL A 228 -0.06 -19.69 -13.50
CA VAL A 228 0.68 -20.94 -13.48
C VAL A 228 -0.24 -21.97 -12.84
N VAL A 229 -0.84 -22.86 -13.65
CA VAL A 229 -1.81 -23.87 -13.19
C VAL A 229 -1.50 -25.22 -13.83
N GLY A 230 -1.13 -26.21 -13.02
CA GLY A 230 -1.14 -27.65 -13.38
C GLY A 230 -0.04 -28.16 -14.33
N GLU A 231 0.53 -27.34 -15.21
CA GLU A 231 1.54 -27.77 -16.20
C GLU A 231 2.68 -26.74 -16.38
N THR A 232 3.81 -27.19 -16.93
CA THR A 232 4.93 -26.33 -17.36
C THR A 232 4.42 -25.26 -18.33
N VAL A 233 4.70 -23.99 -18.06
CA VAL A 233 4.38 -22.91 -18.99
C VAL A 233 5.53 -22.77 -19.97
N GLU A 234 5.36 -23.34 -21.16
CA GLU A 234 6.33 -23.25 -22.27
C GLU A 234 5.96 -22.13 -23.25
N GLY A 235 6.97 -21.59 -23.94
CA GLY A 235 6.76 -20.73 -25.10
C GLY A 235 6.42 -19.27 -24.79
N LEU A 236 6.64 -18.80 -23.56
CA LEU A 236 6.46 -17.39 -23.23
C LEU A 236 7.45 -16.53 -24.04
N ARG A 237 6.95 -15.61 -24.87
CA ARG A 237 7.80 -14.68 -25.64
C ARG A 237 7.54 -13.26 -25.14
N ILE A 238 8.58 -12.62 -24.62
CA ILE A 238 8.53 -11.24 -24.15
C ILE A 238 9.26 -10.36 -25.15
N THR A 239 8.55 -9.45 -25.81
CA THR A 239 9.11 -8.49 -26.77
C THR A 239 9.26 -7.13 -26.12
N LEU A 240 10.48 -6.59 -26.10
CA LEU A 240 10.78 -5.24 -25.61
C LEU A 240 10.72 -4.26 -26.78
N SER A 241 9.73 -3.36 -26.85
CA SER A 241 9.71 -2.31 -27.88
C SER A 241 10.63 -1.15 -27.49
N THR A 242 11.59 -0.85 -28.35
CA THR A 242 12.40 0.37 -28.22
C THR A 242 11.59 1.56 -28.75
N GLY A 243 10.87 2.26 -27.87
CA GLY A 243 10.40 3.60 -28.18
C GLY A 243 11.62 4.52 -28.35
N ALA A 244 11.85 5.01 -29.57
CA ALA A 244 12.98 5.89 -29.90
C ALA A 244 12.94 7.20 -29.09
N TYR A 245 13.64 7.26 -27.97
CA TYR A 245 13.85 8.50 -27.21
C TYR A 245 15.11 9.22 -27.72
N ALA A 246 14.89 10.31 -28.47
CA ALA A 246 15.93 11.28 -28.82
C ALA A 246 15.46 12.72 -28.53
N SER A 247 15.20 13.07 -27.26
CA SER A 247 15.44 14.41 -26.69
C SER A 247 15.04 14.51 -25.20
N PRO A 248 15.79 15.23 -24.34
CA PRO A 248 15.56 15.24 -22.89
C PRO A 248 14.87 16.50 -22.31
N THR A 249 14.07 17.29 -23.06
CA THR A 249 13.62 18.61 -22.53
C THR A 249 12.13 18.96 -22.59
N THR A 250 11.21 18.05 -22.89
CA THR A 250 9.77 18.31 -22.67
C THR A 250 9.05 17.04 -22.27
N SER A 251 8.41 17.06 -21.09
CA SER A 251 7.53 16.02 -20.59
C SER A 251 6.29 15.89 -21.49
N ALA A 252 6.40 15.08 -22.54
CA ALA A 252 5.25 14.59 -23.29
C ALA A 252 4.74 13.34 -22.58
N GLY A 253 3.53 13.40 -22.04
CA GLY A 253 2.82 12.20 -21.57
C GLY A 253 2.59 11.22 -22.73
N CYS A 254 2.45 9.94 -22.40
CA CYS A 254 2.06 8.89 -23.33
C CYS A 254 0.71 9.25 -23.98
N PHE A 255 0.73 9.89 -25.16
CA PHE A 255 -0.48 10.04 -25.97
C PHE A 255 -0.66 8.75 -26.77
N PHE A 256 -1.55 7.88 -26.30
CA PHE A 256 -2.01 6.76 -27.10
C PHE A 256 -2.73 7.31 -28.36
N PRO A 257 -2.44 6.82 -29.57
CA PRO A 257 -3.26 7.16 -30.72
C PRO A 257 -4.70 6.73 -30.41
N PRO A 258 -5.71 7.55 -30.73
CA PRO A 258 -7.10 7.20 -30.49
C PRO A 258 -7.42 5.85 -31.14
N ARG A 259 -8.14 4.98 -30.42
CA ARG A 259 -8.60 3.70 -30.97
C ARG A 259 -9.41 3.99 -32.22
N MET A 260 -9.13 3.30 -33.33
CA MET A 260 -9.80 3.52 -34.61
C MET A 260 -10.72 2.35 -34.95
N VAL A 261 -11.90 2.65 -35.47
CA VAL A 261 -12.83 1.68 -36.08
C VAL A 261 -12.75 1.80 -37.58
N THR A 262 -12.76 0.66 -38.28
CA THR A 262 -12.91 0.62 -39.74
C THR A 262 -14.12 -0.23 -40.11
N THR A 263 -15.04 0.34 -40.88
CA THR A 263 -16.26 -0.33 -41.36
C THR A 263 -16.28 -0.30 -42.89
N THR A 264 -16.65 -1.40 -43.54
CA THR A 264 -16.86 -1.42 -45.00
C THR A 264 -18.33 -1.20 -45.31
N LEU A 265 -18.65 -0.05 -45.91
CA LEU A 265 -19.99 0.26 -46.40
C LEU A 265 -20.15 -0.28 -47.82
N ARG A 266 -21.27 -0.93 -48.12
CA ARG A 266 -21.60 -1.46 -49.45
C ARG A 266 -22.67 -0.61 -50.13
N PRO A 267 -22.79 -0.63 -51.47
CA PRO A 267 -23.92 0.00 -52.15
C PRO A 267 -25.27 -0.42 -51.55
N GLY A 268 -26.16 0.55 -51.34
CA GLY A 268 -27.44 0.38 -50.66
C GLY A 268 -27.38 0.69 -49.16
N TRP A 269 -28.27 0.05 -48.38
CA TRP A 269 -28.42 0.32 -46.95
C TRP A 269 -27.39 -0.42 -46.09
N ASN A 270 -26.73 0.32 -45.19
CA ASN A 270 -25.80 -0.17 -44.19
C ASN A 270 -26.25 0.28 -42.80
N LEU A 271 -25.84 -0.45 -41.78
CA LEU A 271 -25.97 -0.03 -40.39
C LEU A 271 -24.57 0.15 -39.81
N ALA A 272 -24.31 1.28 -39.16
CA ALA A 272 -23.02 1.56 -38.53
C ALA A 272 -23.18 2.45 -37.30
N GLY A 273 -22.38 2.20 -36.27
CA GLY A 273 -22.35 3.02 -35.06
C GLY A 273 -21.45 4.23 -35.20
N TRP A 274 -21.91 5.42 -34.83
CA TRP A 274 -21.07 6.61 -34.72
C TRP A 274 -20.25 6.56 -33.44
N THR A 275 -18.95 6.30 -33.58
CA THR A 275 -18.03 6.19 -32.44
C THR A 275 -17.13 7.40 -32.26
N ALA A 276 -17.11 8.37 -33.17
CA ALA A 276 -16.25 9.54 -33.07
C ALA A 276 -16.92 10.65 -32.24
N GLU A 277 -16.20 11.76 -32.02
CA GLU A 277 -16.77 12.98 -31.44
C GLU A 277 -17.99 13.47 -32.25
N GLY A 278 -18.83 14.30 -31.63
CA GLY A 278 -20.01 14.84 -32.30
C GLY A 278 -19.64 15.60 -33.58
N THR A 279 -20.43 15.42 -34.64
CA THR A 279 -20.18 16.08 -35.93
C THR A 279 -21.47 16.55 -36.60
N ASP A 280 -21.35 17.53 -37.50
CA ASP A 280 -22.44 17.93 -38.38
C ASP A 280 -22.64 16.88 -39.48
N VAL A 281 -23.89 16.60 -39.84
CA VAL A 281 -24.25 15.62 -40.88
C VAL A 281 -23.55 15.93 -42.21
N GLN A 282 -23.38 17.22 -42.53
CA GLN A 282 -22.70 17.66 -43.75
C GLN A 282 -21.24 17.20 -43.81
N ALA A 283 -20.54 17.23 -42.67
CA ALA A 283 -19.16 16.75 -42.60
C ALA A 283 -19.07 15.24 -42.92
N LEU A 284 -20.09 14.45 -42.58
CA LEU A 284 -20.14 13.03 -42.92
C LEU A 284 -20.40 12.81 -44.42
N PHE A 285 -21.29 13.59 -45.05
CA PHE A 285 -21.48 13.55 -46.50
C PHE A 285 -20.21 13.95 -47.27
N GLU A 286 -19.42 14.89 -46.74
CA GLU A 286 -18.14 15.27 -47.32
C GLU A 286 -17.08 14.18 -47.16
N ALA A 287 -17.03 13.55 -45.98
CA ALA A 287 -16.10 12.44 -45.70
C ALA A 287 -16.40 11.19 -46.55
N ILE A 288 -17.66 10.96 -46.91
CA ILE A 288 -18.10 9.81 -47.70
C ILE A 288 -18.89 10.31 -48.93
N PRO A 289 -18.22 10.68 -50.04
CA PRO A 289 -18.88 11.30 -51.19
C PRO A 289 -19.99 10.45 -51.84
N ALA A 290 -19.95 9.12 -51.69
CA ALA A 290 -20.98 8.22 -52.20
C ALA A 290 -22.21 8.09 -51.28
N LEU A 291 -22.20 8.67 -50.07
CA LEU A 291 -23.33 8.59 -49.14
C LEU A 291 -24.47 9.50 -49.61
N GLU A 292 -25.67 8.96 -49.76
CA GLU A 292 -26.84 9.68 -50.30
C GLU A 292 -27.84 10.06 -49.20
N ALA A 293 -28.00 9.21 -48.18
CA ALA A 293 -28.91 9.45 -47.07
C ALA A 293 -28.39 8.89 -45.75
N ILE A 294 -28.72 9.56 -44.65
CA ILE A 294 -28.43 9.18 -43.27
C ILE A 294 -29.75 9.18 -42.50
N HIS A 295 -30.01 8.12 -41.75
CA HIS A 295 -31.15 8.03 -40.85
C HIS A 295 -30.66 7.69 -39.44
N ALA A 296 -31.15 8.41 -38.44
CA ALA A 296 -30.90 8.14 -37.03
C ALA A 296 -32.23 7.93 -36.30
N TRP A 297 -32.24 7.06 -35.30
CA TRP A 297 -33.45 6.79 -34.51
C TRP A 297 -33.58 7.75 -33.34
N ASP A 298 -34.69 8.47 -33.25
CA ASP A 298 -35.07 9.20 -32.05
C ASP A 298 -35.85 8.25 -31.12
N ALA A 299 -35.19 7.79 -30.06
CA ALA A 299 -35.79 6.89 -29.08
C ALA A 299 -36.89 7.56 -28.23
N GLY A 300 -36.90 8.88 -28.10
CA GLY A 300 -37.99 9.61 -27.42
C GLY A 300 -39.25 9.67 -28.28
N ALA A 301 -39.09 9.93 -29.57
CA ALA A 301 -40.19 9.98 -30.53
C ALA A 301 -40.57 8.60 -31.11
N GLN A 302 -39.74 7.57 -30.89
CA GLN A 302 -39.85 6.24 -31.51
C GLN A 302 -40.01 6.34 -33.04
N SER A 303 -39.18 7.18 -33.68
CA SER A 303 -39.24 7.44 -35.12
C SER A 303 -37.87 7.80 -35.69
N PHE A 304 -37.74 7.72 -37.02
CA PHE A 304 -36.51 8.12 -37.70
C PHE A 304 -36.47 9.63 -37.93
N THR A 305 -35.32 10.21 -37.62
CA THR A 305 -34.85 11.49 -38.20
C THR A 305 -33.97 11.16 -39.40
N ARG A 306 -33.91 12.06 -40.39
CA ARG A 306 -33.16 11.82 -41.63
C ARG A 306 -32.50 13.07 -42.17
N ALA A 307 -31.49 12.85 -42.99
CA ALA A 307 -30.91 13.84 -43.88
C ALA A 307 -30.52 13.17 -45.20
N THR A 308 -30.73 13.85 -46.31
CA THR A 308 -30.23 13.44 -47.63
C THR A 308 -29.27 14.48 -48.18
N ARG A 309 -28.33 14.05 -49.05
CA ARG A 309 -27.28 14.93 -49.58
C ARG A 309 -27.82 16.15 -50.33
N ASP A 310 -28.96 16.01 -51.00
CA ASP A 310 -29.55 17.06 -51.85
C ASP A 310 -30.60 17.92 -51.11
N GLU A 311 -30.96 17.58 -49.86
CA GLU A 311 -31.85 18.39 -49.03
C GLU A 311 -31.10 19.63 -48.50
N THR A 312 -31.71 20.82 -48.59
CA THR A 312 -31.18 22.02 -47.93
C THR A 312 -31.21 21.84 -46.41
N GLU A 313 -30.23 22.38 -45.66
CA GLU A 313 -30.13 22.25 -44.19
C GLU A 313 -31.45 22.51 -43.45
N SER A 314 -32.27 23.45 -43.91
CA SER A 314 -33.57 23.77 -43.29
C SER A 314 -34.66 22.70 -43.44
N ALA A 315 -34.43 21.67 -44.25
CA ALA A 315 -35.37 20.59 -44.54
C ALA A 315 -34.95 19.24 -43.92
N ALA A 316 -33.75 19.15 -43.33
CA ALA A 316 -33.28 17.94 -42.67
C ALA A 316 -33.74 17.93 -41.20
N ASP A 317 -34.34 16.82 -40.78
CA ASP A 317 -34.73 16.61 -39.38
C ASP A 317 -33.54 16.12 -38.52
N LEU A 318 -32.45 15.68 -39.17
CA LEU A 318 -31.18 15.32 -38.54
C LEU A 318 -30.08 16.29 -38.98
N THR A 319 -29.60 17.12 -38.06
CA THR A 319 -28.52 18.10 -38.33
C THR A 319 -27.18 17.69 -37.76
N THR A 320 -27.17 16.97 -36.65
CA THR A 320 -25.97 16.57 -35.90
C THR A 320 -25.96 15.08 -35.58
N ILE A 321 -24.79 14.47 -35.59
CA ILE A 321 -24.55 13.09 -35.19
C ILE A 321 -23.73 13.10 -33.90
N ALA A 322 -24.27 12.52 -32.83
CA ALA A 322 -23.61 12.45 -31.53
C ALA A 322 -22.87 11.10 -31.34
N PRO A 323 -21.80 11.05 -30.52
CA PRO A 323 -21.18 9.80 -30.08
C PRO A 323 -22.23 8.82 -29.54
N GLY A 324 -22.12 7.54 -29.90
CA GLY A 324 -23.03 6.50 -29.41
C GLY A 324 -24.31 6.33 -30.24
N MET A 325 -24.57 7.17 -31.25
CA MET A 325 -25.72 7.00 -32.16
C MET A 325 -25.51 5.84 -33.14
N GLY A 326 -26.51 4.99 -33.33
CA GLY A 326 -26.53 4.05 -34.45
C GLY A 326 -27.18 4.70 -35.69
N LEU A 327 -26.62 4.44 -36.86
CA LEU A 327 -26.99 5.10 -38.11
C LEU A 327 -27.35 4.08 -39.20
N TRP A 328 -28.40 4.38 -39.93
CA TRP A 328 -28.69 3.79 -41.24
C TRP A 328 -28.09 4.68 -42.33
N LEU A 329 -27.22 4.11 -43.16
CA LEU A 329 -26.45 4.82 -44.18
C LEU A 329 -26.80 4.24 -45.56
N HIS A 330 -27.37 5.06 -46.44
CA HIS A 330 -27.61 4.69 -47.85
C HIS A 330 -26.44 5.13 -48.72
N LEU A 331 -25.65 4.17 -49.18
CA LEU A 331 -24.52 4.40 -50.07
C LEU A 331 -24.97 4.25 -51.53
N GLY A 332 -24.77 5.29 -52.34
CA GLY A 332 -24.90 5.23 -53.79
C GLY A 332 -23.70 4.57 -54.46
N GLY A 333 -23.72 4.54 -55.80
CA GLY A 333 -22.65 3.96 -56.61
C GLY A 333 -22.67 2.42 -56.66
N GLU A 334 -21.61 1.82 -57.24
CA GLU A 334 -21.49 0.37 -57.42
C GLU A 334 -20.37 -0.26 -56.57
N GLU A 335 -19.49 0.56 -55.99
CA GLU A 335 -18.30 0.11 -55.26
C GLU A 335 -18.46 0.31 -53.74
N PRO A 336 -17.95 -0.62 -52.90
CA PRO A 336 -17.93 -0.43 -51.46
C PRO A 336 -16.95 0.68 -51.05
N VAL A 337 -17.23 1.32 -49.91
CA VAL A 337 -16.39 2.36 -49.30
C VAL A 337 -15.89 1.89 -47.93
N THR A 338 -14.58 1.88 -47.74
CA THR A 338 -13.97 1.70 -46.42
C THR A 338 -14.02 3.01 -45.67
N TRP A 339 -14.63 2.99 -44.49
CA TRP A 339 -14.81 4.16 -43.64
C TRP A 339 -14.15 3.96 -42.28
N THR A 340 -13.15 4.79 -41.98
CA THR A 340 -12.37 4.73 -40.73
C THR A 340 -12.64 5.97 -39.89
N ARG A 341 -12.83 5.79 -38.57
CA ARG A 341 -13.15 6.86 -37.61
C ARG A 341 -12.57 6.56 -36.22
N PRO A 342 -12.24 7.58 -35.40
CA PRO A 342 -11.81 7.36 -34.03
C PRO A 342 -12.96 6.87 -33.13
N VAL A 343 -12.61 6.32 -31.98
CA VAL A 343 -13.51 6.03 -30.86
C VAL A 343 -13.31 7.11 -29.80
N ALA A 344 -14.26 8.02 -29.73
CA ALA A 344 -14.37 9.01 -28.67
C ALA A 344 -14.86 8.32 -27.39
N PRO A 345 -14.42 8.78 -26.20
CA PRO A 345 -14.82 8.15 -24.95
C PRO A 345 -16.33 8.10 -24.70
N GLU A 346 -17.05 9.09 -25.19
CA GLU A 346 -18.49 9.22 -25.05
C GLU A 346 -19.27 8.19 -25.88
N ALA A 347 -18.65 7.56 -26.89
CA ALA A 347 -19.33 6.60 -27.77
C ALA A 347 -19.80 5.34 -27.05
N GLY A 348 -19.19 5.03 -25.89
CA GLY A 348 -19.60 3.93 -25.03
C GLY A 348 -20.86 4.17 -24.22
N ILE A 349 -21.37 5.40 -24.20
CA ILE A 349 -22.28 5.86 -23.16
C ILE A 349 -23.57 6.30 -23.80
N VAL A 350 -24.58 5.45 -23.70
CA VAL A 350 -25.83 5.63 -24.44
C VAL A 350 -27.02 5.70 -23.49
N SER A 351 -27.92 6.64 -23.76
CA SER A 351 -29.18 6.78 -23.01
C SER A 351 -30.27 6.01 -23.72
N LEU A 352 -30.78 4.97 -23.09
CA LEU A 352 -31.84 4.11 -23.57
C LEU A 352 -33.20 4.59 -23.05
N ARG A 353 -34.21 4.58 -23.91
CA ARG A 353 -35.61 4.83 -23.57
C ARG A 353 -36.41 3.53 -23.66
N PRO A 354 -37.53 3.38 -22.92
CA PRO A 354 -38.44 2.25 -23.10
C PRO A 354 -38.85 2.10 -24.56
N GLY A 355 -38.81 0.88 -25.08
CA GLY A 355 -38.99 0.58 -26.50
C GLY A 355 -37.67 0.46 -27.25
N TRP A 356 -37.71 0.73 -28.56
CA TRP A 356 -36.55 0.55 -29.43
C TRP A 356 -35.58 1.73 -29.35
N ASN A 357 -34.29 1.42 -29.40
CA ASN A 357 -33.16 2.34 -29.43
C ASN A 357 -32.22 1.88 -30.54
N LEU A 358 -31.58 2.80 -31.26
CA LEU A 358 -30.53 2.49 -32.23
C LEU A 358 -29.24 3.17 -31.80
N VAL A 359 -28.27 2.38 -31.34
CA VAL A 359 -27.05 2.85 -30.70
C VAL A 359 -25.80 2.29 -31.38
N ALA A 360 -24.65 2.93 -31.21
CA ALA A 360 -23.35 2.38 -31.59
C ALA A 360 -22.83 1.46 -30.49
N TRP A 361 -22.10 0.40 -30.84
CA TRP A 361 -21.28 -0.39 -29.92
C TRP A 361 -19.86 0.20 -29.85
N GLY A 362 -19.57 1.02 -28.85
CA GLY A 362 -18.24 1.50 -28.49
C GLY A 362 -17.42 0.57 -27.59
N GLY A 363 -17.96 -0.59 -27.17
CA GLY A 363 -17.33 -1.51 -26.21
C GLY A 363 -16.10 -2.30 -26.70
N ARG A 364 -15.80 -3.43 -26.05
CA ARG A 364 -14.74 -4.35 -26.51
C ARG A 364 -15.09 -4.91 -27.89
N ASP A 365 -14.06 -5.09 -28.71
CA ASP A 365 -14.25 -5.78 -29.98
C ASP A 365 -14.49 -7.27 -29.72
N GLU A 366 -15.27 -7.92 -30.59
CA GLU A 366 -15.71 -9.31 -30.46
C GLU A 366 -16.40 -9.68 -29.13
N ALA A 367 -17.07 -8.72 -28.47
CA ALA A 367 -17.72 -8.99 -27.19
C ALA A 367 -18.88 -9.97 -27.33
N ALA A 368 -18.96 -10.95 -26.42
CA ALA A 368 -20.11 -11.84 -26.33
C ALA A 368 -21.35 -11.03 -25.88
N PRO A 369 -22.55 -11.26 -26.46
CA PRO A 369 -23.78 -10.59 -26.04
C PRO A 369 -24.08 -10.72 -24.56
N GLU A 370 -23.80 -11.88 -23.97
CA GLU A 370 -24.01 -12.14 -22.54
C GLU A 370 -23.21 -11.18 -21.68
N ASP A 371 -21.95 -10.92 -22.04
CA ASP A 371 -21.07 -9.98 -21.35
C ASP A 371 -21.47 -8.53 -21.65
N ALA A 372 -21.75 -8.24 -22.91
CA ALA A 372 -22.07 -6.89 -23.37
C ALA A 372 -23.38 -6.36 -22.78
N PHE A 373 -24.38 -7.24 -22.64
CA PHE A 373 -25.72 -6.92 -22.16
C PHE A 373 -25.96 -7.36 -20.72
N ALA A 374 -24.93 -7.86 -20.01
CA ALA A 374 -25.06 -8.30 -18.61
C ALA A 374 -25.78 -7.26 -17.75
N PHE A 375 -25.46 -5.98 -17.95
CA PHE A 375 -26.06 -4.87 -17.21
C PHE A 375 -27.54 -4.62 -17.57
N LEU A 376 -27.94 -4.86 -18.82
CA LEU A 376 -29.32 -4.62 -19.25
C LEU A 376 -30.22 -5.82 -18.99
N ARG A 377 -29.74 -6.93 -18.42
CA ARG A 377 -30.38 -8.25 -18.55
C ARG A 377 -31.87 -8.29 -18.22
N GLU A 378 -32.29 -7.74 -17.09
CA GLU A 378 -33.71 -7.75 -16.69
C GLU A 378 -34.56 -6.76 -17.50
N ASP A 379 -33.91 -5.77 -18.12
CA ASP A 379 -34.54 -4.70 -18.87
C ASP A 379 -34.50 -4.93 -20.38
N LEU A 380 -33.59 -5.74 -20.89
CA LEU A 380 -33.37 -6.00 -22.31
C LEU A 380 -34.36 -7.05 -22.81
N LEU A 381 -35.28 -6.61 -23.66
CA LEU A 381 -36.28 -7.49 -24.27
C LEU A 381 -35.74 -8.15 -25.54
N ALA A 382 -34.93 -7.43 -26.32
CA ALA A 382 -34.29 -7.94 -27.53
C ALA A 382 -33.12 -7.04 -27.95
N ALA A 383 -32.09 -7.65 -28.53
CA ALA A 383 -31.02 -6.95 -29.25
C ALA A 383 -30.91 -7.47 -30.68
N ALA A 384 -30.59 -6.59 -31.63
CA ALA A 384 -30.35 -6.96 -33.01
C ALA A 384 -29.22 -6.15 -33.64
N ALA A 385 -28.39 -6.80 -34.44
CA ALA A 385 -27.34 -6.17 -35.23
C ALA A 385 -27.49 -6.55 -36.71
N TRP A 386 -27.13 -5.67 -37.63
CA TRP A 386 -27.35 -5.87 -39.06
C TRP A 386 -26.10 -6.39 -39.77
N GLU A 387 -26.20 -7.54 -40.43
CA GLU A 387 -25.12 -8.09 -41.23
C GLU A 387 -25.30 -7.69 -42.70
N SER A 388 -24.53 -6.69 -43.16
CA SER A 388 -24.68 -6.12 -44.51
C SER A 388 -24.39 -7.11 -45.65
N VAL A 389 -23.56 -8.13 -45.40
CA VAL A 389 -23.22 -9.16 -46.40
C VAL A 389 -24.38 -10.12 -46.62
N ALA A 390 -25.00 -10.58 -45.53
CA ALA A 390 -26.12 -11.51 -45.57
C ALA A 390 -27.46 -10.80 -45.82
N GLY A 391 -27.55 -9.50 -45.52
CA GLY A 391 -28.78 -8.73 -45.63
C GLY A 391 -29.83 -9.15 -44.59
N GLU A 392 -29.39 -9.57 -43.41
CA GLU A 392 -30.25 -10.06 -42.34
C GLU A 392 -29.84 -9.51 -40.96
N PHE A 393 -30.78 -9.61 -40.01
CA PHE A 393 -30.51 -9.27 -38.62
C PHE A 393 -30.00 -10.49 -37.85
N ARG A 394 -28.92 -10.28 -37.11
CA ARG A 394 -28.44 -11.16 -36.06
C ARG A 394 -29.16 -10.77 -34.76
N LEU A 395 -29.82 -11.70 -34.10
CA LEU A 395 -30.73 -11.44 -32.98
C LEU A 395 -30.18 -12.03 -31.68
N HIS A 396 -30.40 -11.36 -30.55
CA HIS A 396 -30.17 -11.88 -29.21
C HIS A 396 -31.41 -11.61 -28.33
N TYR A 397 -31.85 -12.63 -27.62
CA TYR A 397 -32.95 -12.55 -26.64
C TYR A 397 -32.45 -13.08 -25.30
N PRO A 398 -32.35 -12.25 -24.25
CA PRO A 398 -31.71 -12.65 -22.98
C PRO A 398 -32.34 -13.88 -22.29
N ASP A 399 -33.65 -14.07 -22.46
CA ASP A 399 -34.39 -15.16 -21.82
C ASP A 399 -34.68 -16.35 -22.75
N ALA A 400 -34.25 -16.28 -24.01
CA ALA A 400 -34.50 -17.37 -24.96
C ALA A 400 -33.38 -18.42 -24.94
N PRO A 401 -33.66 -19.68 -25.33
CA PRO A 401 -32.62 -20.69 -25.44
C PRO A 401 -31.48 -20.22 -26.36
N PRO A 402 -30.19 -20.51 -26.05
CA PRO A 402 -29.05 -20.03 -26.84
C PRO A 402 -29.14 -20.32 -28.34
N SER A 403 -29.82 -21.39 -28.73
CA SER A 403 -30.07 -21.75 -30.14
C SER A 403 -30.94 -20.75 -30.92
N THR A 404 -31.60 -19.82 -30.24
CA THR A 404 -32.44 -18.78 -30.85
C THR A 404 -31.71 -17.45 -31.04
N SER A 405 -30.54 -17.28 -30.40
CA SER A 405 -29.69 -16.10 -30.56
C SER A 405 -28.71 -16.32 -31.71
N THR A 406 -28.89 -15.58 -32.81
CA THR A 406 -27.96 -15.58 -33.96
C THR A 406 -26.88 -14.50 -33.84
N LEU A 407 -27.07 -13.51 -32.97
CA LEU A 407 -26.03 -12.58 -32.54
C LEU A 407 -25.13 -13.29 -31.53
N GLN A 408 -23.89 -13.54 -31.93
CA GLN A 408 -22.91 -14.30 -31.13
C GLN A 408 -21.71 -13.44 -30.69
N ARG A 409 -21.46 -12.32 -31.41
CA ARG A 409 -20.39 -11.36 -31.15
C ARG A 409 -20.80 -9.97 -31.60
N LEU A 410 -20.33 -8.97 -30.87
CA LEU A 410 -20.46 -7.54 -31.19
C LEU A 410 -19.11 -6.99 -31.63
N GLU A 411 -19.09 -6.33 -32.78
CA GLU A 411 -17.88 -5.71 -33.32
C GLU A 411 -17.82 -4.22 -32.96
N LEU A 412 -16.64 -3.72 -32.62
CA LEU A 412 -16.45 -2.31 -32.28
C LEU A 412 -16.92 -1.40 -33.44
N GLY A 413 -17.85 -0.49 -33.11
CA GLY A 413 -18.50 0.44 -34.02
C GLY A 413 -19.64 -0.16 -34.85
N GLU A 414 -20.08 -1.38 -34.55
CA GLU A 414 -21.35 -1.92 -35.01
C GLU A 414 -22.52 -1.09 -34.47
N ALA A 415 -23.64 -1.04 -35.18
CA ALA A 415 -24.87 -0.42 -34.66
C ALA A 415 -25.87 -1.48 -34.23
N LEU A 416 -26.52 -1.22 -33.09
CA LEU A 416 -27.39 -2.14 -32.37
C LEU A 416 -28.77 -1.56 -32.20
N TRP A 417 -29.78 -2.34 -32.58
CA TRP A 417 -31.14 -2.16 -32.13
C TRP A 417 -31.31 -2.80 -30.77
N LEU A 418 -31.76 -2.02 -29.78
CA LEU A 418 -32.05 -2.50 -28.43
C LEU A 418 -33.48 -2.16 -28.06
N ASN A 419 -34.25 -3.17 -27.68
CA ASN A 419 -35.57 -2.99 -27.10
C ASN A 419 -35.46 -3.16 -25.59
N VAL A 420 -35.70 -2.09 -24.83
CA VAL A 420 -35.63 -2.13 -23.36
C VAL A 420 -36.99 -1.83 -22.73
N GLY A 421 -37.26 -2.45 -21.58
CA GLY A 421 -38.50 -2.27 -20.82
C GLY A 421 -38.54 -0.97 -20.03
N VAL A 422 -37.39 -0.46 -19.62
CA VAL A 422 -37.26 0.76 -18.80
C VAL A 422 -36.16 1.68 -19.35
N ALA A 423 -36.22 2.97 -19.01
CA ALA A 423 -35.16 3.91 -19.37
C ALA A 423 -33.88 3.56 -18.60
N ARG A 424 -32.72 3.62 -19.26
CA ARG A 424 -31.41 3.33 -18.65
C ARG A 424 -30.31 4.18 -19.26
N HIS A 425 -29.27 4.47 -18.49
CA HIS A 425 -27.97 4.87 -19.04
C HIS A 425 -27.11 3.62 -19.12
N TRP A 426 -26.60 3.29 -20.32
CA TRP A 426 -25.80 2.10 -20.56
C TRP A 426 -24.37 2.50 -20.94
N LEU A 427 -23.41 2.22 -20.07
CA LEU A 427 -22.00 2.15 -20.45
C LEU A 427 -21.74 0.76 -21.04
N GLN A 428 -21.21 0.75 -22.24
CA GLN A 428 -20.85 -0.46 -22.93
C GLN A 428 -19.50 -0.98 -22.43
N PRO A 429 -19.41 -2.25 -21.99
CA PRO A 429 -18.17 -2.84 -21.48
C PRO A 429 -16.96 -2.62 -22.40
N GLY A 430 -15.93 -1.96 -21.88
CA GLY A 430 -14.67 -1.65 -22.59
C GLY A 430 -14.72 -0.45 -23.54
N ALA A 431 -15.75 0.38 -23.46
CA ALA A 431 -15.81 1.63 -24.19
C ALA A 431 -15.05 2.75 -23.45
N ALA A 432 -13.84 3.02 -23.95
CA ALA A 432 -12.86 4.03 -23.53
C ALA A 432 -12.52 4.14 -22.04
N ALA A 433 -11.22 4.01 -21.76
CA ALA A 433 -10.63 4.24 -20.45
C ALA A 433 -10.96 5.65 -19.94
N SER A 434 -11.32 5.77 -18.65
CA SER A 434 -11.32 7.07 -17.99
C SER A 434 -9.95 7.72 -18.14
N ALA A 435 -9.90 9.03 -18.35
CA ALA A 435 -8.63 9.72 -18.47
C ALA A 435 -8.01 9.88 -17.08
N VAL A 436 -6.80 9.36 -16.88
CA VAL A 436 -5.97 9.70 -15.72
C VAL A 436 -5.06 10.86 -16.12
N GLU A 437 -5.32 12.04 -15.59
CA GLU A 437 -4.48 13.21 -15.78
C GLU A 437 -3.51 13.35 -14.60
N PHE A 438 -2.21 13.34 -14.87
CA PHE A 438 -1.21 13.56 -13.83
C PHE A 438 -0.81 15.04 -13.79
N VAL A 439 -1.18 15.73 -12.71
CA VAL A 439 -0.83 17.13 -12.48
C VAL A 439 0.51 17.21 -11.75
N GLY A 440 1.54 17.62 -12.47
CA GLY A 440 2.91 17.76 -11.97
C GLY A 440 3.78 16.51 -12.17
N GLU A 441 4.96 16.49 -11.52
CA GLU A 441 5.89 15.37 -11.59
C GLU A 441 5.43 14.23 -10.67
N VAL A 442 4.56 13.36 -11.20
CA VAL A 442 4.21 12.08 -10.55
C VAL A 442 5.20 11.00 -10.96
N ALA A 443 5.76 10.28 -9.97
CA ALA A 443 6.73 9.22 -10.18
C ALA A 443 6.20 8.14 -11.16
N PRO A 444 7.01 7.64 -12.12
CA PRO A 444 6.55 6.64 -13.10
C PRO A 444 5.92 5.40 -12.49
N LYS A 445 6.44 4.94 -11.34
CA LYS A 445 5.87 3.81 -10.60
C LYS A 445 4.43 4.10 -10.18
N THR A 446 4.17 5.26 -9.58
CA THR A 446 2.81 5.65 -9.17
C THR A 446 1.86 5.73 -10.36
N ARG A 447 2.32 6.15 -11.54
CA ARG A 447 1.49 6.16 -12.75
C ARG A 447 1.10 4.74 -13.18
N ALA A 448 2.09 3.86 -13.28
CA ALA A 448 1.90 2.46 -13.66
C ALA A 448 1.03 1.68 -12.65
N ASP A 449 1.08 2.05 -11.38
CA ASP A 449 0.25 1.45 -10.32
C ASP A 449 -1.19 1.99 -10.36
N LEU A 450 -1.40 3.25 -10.77
CA LEU A 450 -2.69 3.93 -10.70
C LEU A 450 -3.63 3.58 -11.85
N GLU A 451 -3.15 3.58 -13.09
CA GLU A 451 -4.00 3.38 -14.27
C GLU A 451 -4.79 2.05 -14.21
N PRO A 452 -4.16 0.89 -13.87
CA PRO A 452 -4.91 -0.35 -13.70
C PRO A 452 -5.91 -0.30 -12.55
N ARG A 453 -5.57 0.38 -11.46
CA ARG A 453 -6.46 0.52 -10.29
C ARG A 453 -7.71 1.32 -10.63
N VAL A 454 -7.57 2.38 -11.44
CA VAL A 454 -8.71 3.13 -11.98
C VAL A 454 -9.58 2.20 -12.83
N ASP A 455 -9.00 1.46 -13.78
CA ASP A 455 -9.76 0.49 -14.59
C ASP A 455 -10.53 -0.51 -13.72
N ASP A 456 -9.88 -1.07 -12.69
CA ASP A 456 -10.50 -2.03 -11.77
C ASP A 456 -11.66 -1.40 -10.98
N VAL A 457 -11.53 -0.14 -10.54
CA VAL A 457 -12.62 0.61 -9.89
C VAL A 457 -13.79 0.78 -10.86
N LEU A 458 -13.53 1.22 -12.09
CA LEU A 458 -14.58 1.41 -13.09
C LEU A 458 -15.31 0.08 -13.41
N ALA A 459 -14.56 -1.01 -13.53
CA ALA A 459 -15.10 -2.34 -13.76
C ALA A 459 -15.97 -2.78 -12.59
N PHE A 460 -15.46 -2.68 -11.35
CA PHE A 460 -16.21 -3.02 -10.14
C PHE A 460 -17.53 -2.26 -10.05
N PHE A 461 -17.53 -0.93 -10.18
CA PHE A 461 -18.76 -0.14 -10.09
C PHE A 461 -19.71 -0.42 -11.26
N GLY A 462 -19.17 -0.63 -12.46
CA GLY A 462 -19.96 -1.02 -13.64
C GLY A 462 -20.63 -2.38 -13.48
N GLU A 463 -19.96 -3.36 -12.89
CA GLU A 463 -20.53 -4.69 -12.60
C GLU A 463 -21.53 -4.64 -11.43
N ARG A 464 -21.21 -3.88 -10.37
CA ARG A 464 -21.94 -3.88 -9.11
C ARG A 464 -23.19 -3.01 -9.12
N THR A 465 -23.03 -1.76 -9.54
CA THR A 465 -24.10 -0.76 -9.53
C THR A 465 -24.72 -0.62 -10.90
N GLY A 466 -23.95 -0.92 -11.96
CA GLY A 466 -24.39 -0.71 -13.31
C GLY A 466 -24.45 0.76 -13.75
N ALA A 467 -24.16 1.67 -12.82
CA ALA A 467 -23.93 3.07 -13.13
C ALA A 467 -22.46 3.32 -13.40
N PHE A 468 -22.23 4.26 -14.29
CA PHE A 468 -20.92 4.76 -14.63
C PHE A 468 -21.00 6.27 -14.79
N VAL A 469 -19.87 6.94 -14.55
CA VAL A 469 -19.73 8.39 -14.64
C VAL A 469 -19.03 8.77 -15.94
N PRO A 470 -19.77 9.10 -17.02
CA PRO A 470 -19.19 9.51 -18.29
C PRO A 470 -18.12 10.60 -18.17
N GLY A 471 -16.96 10.36 -18.79
CA GLY A 471 -15.92 11.37 -18.95
C GLY A 471 -15.31 11.83 -17.63
N ILE A 472 -15.32 10.97 -16.60
CA ILE A 472 -14.60 11.27 -15.37
C ILE A 472 -13.10 11.34 -15.66
N THR A 473 -12.47 12.38 -15.13
CA THR A 473 -11.02 12.58 -15.19
C THR A 473 -10.46 12.40 -13.78
N PHE A 474 -9.52 11.47 -13.62
CA PHE A 474 -8.78 11.32 -12.37
C PHE A 474 -7.55 12.21 -12.43
N SER A 475 -7.60 13.36 -11.74
CA SER A 475 -6.49 14.33 -11.67
C SER A 475 -5.60 14.01 -10.48
N VAL A 476 -4.41 13.44 -10.69
CA VAL A 476 -3.52 13.02 -9.60
C VAL A 476 -2.31 13.94 -9.49
N GLY A 477 -2.12 14.53 -8.31
CA GLY A 477 -1.04 15.49 -8.08
C GLY A 477 -0.75 15.72 -6.59
N ASP A 478 0.24 16.56 -6.31
CA ASP A 478 0.54 16.99 -4.95
C ASP A 478 -0.37 18.18 -4.57
N HIS A 479 -1.47 17.88 -3.88
CA HIS A 479 -2.46 18.83 -3.41
C HIS A 479 -2.45 18.86 -1.87
N PRO A 480 -2.11 19.99 -1.23
CA PRO A 480 -2.18 20.09 0.23
C PRO A 480 -3.63 20.21 0.70
N GLY A 481 -4.08 19.30 1.57
CA GLY A 481 -5.18 19.56 2.51
C GLY A 481 -6.34 18.56 2.57
N VAL A 482 -6.57 17.74 1.54
CA VAL A 482 -7.62 16.70 1.52
C VAL A 482 -7.21 15.56 0.60
N CYS A 483 -7.62 14.33 0.94
CA CYS A 483 -7.29 13.14 0.15
C CYS A 483 -7.82 13.21 -1.28
N ALA A 484 -9.01 13.80 -1.42
CA ALA A 484 -9.61 14.08 -2.70
C ALA A 484 -10.62 15.23 -2.61
N ASP A 485 -10.93 15.81 -3.77
CA ASP A 485 -11.95 16.84 -3.93
C ASP A 485 -12.57 16.75 -5.34
N TYR A 486 -13.84 17.14 -5.44
CA TYR A 486 -14.57 17.18 -6.70
C TYR A 486 -14.32 18.51 -7.42
N GLY A 487 -13.82 18.43 -8.65
CA GLY A 487 -13.78 19.58 -9.55
C GLY A 487 -15.20 20.05 -9.92
N HIS A 488 -15.32 21.31 -10.34
CA HIS A 488 -16.59 21.89 -10.79
C HIS A 488 -17.31 20.97 -11.80
N GLY A 489 -18.48 20.45 -11.41
CA GLY A 489 -19.34 19.62 -12.26
C GLY A 489 -19.12 18.11 -12.16
N PHE A 490 -18.39 17.61 -11.15
CA PHE A 490 -18.23 16.18 -10.83
C PHE A 490 -17.62 15.30 -11.93
N ARG A 491 -17.06 15.93 -12.97
CA ARG A 491 -16.31 15.24 -14.04
C ARG A 491 -14.82 15.08 -13.72
N MET A 492 -14.40 15.50 -12.53
CA MET A 492 -13.00 15.43 -12.12
C MET A 492 -12.90 14.99 -10.66
N ILE A 493 -12.24 13.87 -10.41
CA ILE A 493 -11.81 13.45 -9.09
C ILE A 493 -10.35 13.87 -8.95
N ARG A 494 -10.04 14.78 -8.03
CA ARG A 494 -8.66 15.13 -7.72
C ARG A 494 -8.16 14.20 -6.63
N LEU A 495 -7.07 13.49 -6.86
CA LEU A 495 -6.48 12.57 -5.89
C LEU A 495 -5.11 13.09 -5.43
N TRP A 496 -4.89 13.05 -4.12
CA TRP A 496 -3.54 13.25 -3.57
C TRP A 496 -2.73 11.96 -3.65
N LEU A 497 -1.42 12.06 -3.89
CA LEU A 497 -0.50 10.92 -4.02
C LEU A 497 -0.50 9.99 -2.79
N GLY A 498 -0.86 10.50 -1.62
CA GLY A 498 -1.00 9.71 -0.38
C GLY A 498 -2.31 8.94 -0.24
N CYS A 499 -3.29 9.14 -1.14
CA CYS A 499 -4.67 8.66 -0.99
C CYS A 499 -5.14 7.81 -2.16
N LEU A 500 -4.25 6.98 -2.72
CA LEU A 500 -4.64 5.99 -3.74
C LEU A 500 -5.66 4.96 -3.20
N GLY A 501 -5.74 4.82 -1.88
CA GLY A 501 -6.77 4.10 -1.16
C GLY A 501 -8.14 4.80 -1.10
N ALA A 502 -8.32 5.95 -1.74
CA ALA A 502 -9.62 6.65 -1.79
C ALA A 502 -10.27 6.58 -3.18
N ILE A 503 -9.64 5.99 -4.20
CA ILE A 503 -10.15 6.05 -5.59
C ILE A 503 -11.57 5.47 -5.70
N ALA A 504 -11.82 4.32 -5.07
CA ALA A 504 -13.11 3.67 -5.08
C ALA A 504 -14.16 4.48 -4.31
N HIS A 505 -13.81 5.00 -3.13
CA HIS A 505 -14.64 5.92 -2.34
C HIS A 505 -15.05 7.15 -3.15
N GLU A 506 -14.09 7.79 -3.80
CA GLU A 506 -14.37 9.01 -4.56
C GLU A 506 -15.17 8.74 -5.84
N TYR A 507 -14.95 7.57 -6.45
CA TYR A 507 -15.74 7.14 -7.60
C TYR A 507 -17.18 6.77 -7.20
N ALA A 508 -17.39 6.21 -6.00
CA ALA A 508 -18.71 5.94 -5.46
C ALA A 508 -19.58 7.20 -5.43
N HIS A 509 -19.06 8.32 -4.96
CA HIS A 509 -19.78 9.59 -4.99
C HIS A 509 -20.09 10.08 -6.41
N ALA A 510 -19.18 9.85 -7.35
CA ALA A 510 -19.43 10.22 -8.73
C ALA A 510 -20.58 9.37 -9.31
N VAL A 511 -20.66 8.09 -8.94
CA VAL A 511 -21.78 7.18 -9.26
C VAL A 511 -23.07 7.67 -8.60
N GLN A 512 -23.05 7.96 -7.29
CA GLN A 512 -24.18 8.53 -6.55
C GLN A 512 -24.66 9.83 -7.22
N PHE A 513 -23.72 10.65 -7.71
CA PHE A 513 -24.05 11.92 -8.33
C PHE A 513 -24.77 11.76 -9.66
N THR A 514 -24.25 10.85 -10.49
CA THR A 514 -24.81 10.56 -11.82
C THR A 514 -26.18 9.90 -11.72
N ALA A 515 -26.43 9.13 -10.66
CA ALA A 515 -27.73 8.52 -10.40
C ALA A 515 -28.82 9.56 -10.03
N GLY A 516 -28.45 10.76 -9.54
CA GLY A 516 -29.38 11.86 -9.32
C GLY A 516 -29.23 12.59 -7.99
N HIS A 517 -28.02 13.05 -7.63
CA HIS A 517 -27.84 13.68 -6.31
C HIS A 517 -28.68 14.96 -6.12
N GLY A 518 -29.76 14.87 -5.34
CA GLY A 518 -30.22 15.98 -4.51
C GLY A 518 -29.59 15.92 -3.12
N GLU A 519 -29.91 16.88 -2.25
CA GLU A 519 -29.50 16.87 -0.83
C GLU A 519 -29.96 15.58 -0.12
N SER A 520 -29.04 14.65 0.16
CA SER A 520 -29.27 13.45 0.97
C SER A 520 -28.54 13.59 2.30
N ALA A 521 -28.89 12.79 3.30
CA ALA A 521 -28.15 12.75 4.55
C ALA A 521 -26.67 12.41 4.32
N ALA A 522 -25.76 13.19 4.90
CA ALA A 522 -24.31 13.02 4.71
C ALA A 522 -23.84 11.63 5.15
N TRP A 523 -24.36 11.10 6.27
CA TRP A 523 -24.04 9.73 6.68
C TRP A 523 -24.42 8.68 5.62
N LEU A 524 -25.50 8.87 4.86
CA LEU A 524 -25.92 7.89 3.85
C LEU A 524 -25.01 7.97 2.62
N VAL A 525 -24.66 9.19 2.21
CA VAL A 525 -23.76 9.45 1.07
C VAL A 525 -22.36 8.88 1.34
N GLU A 526 -21.76 9.29 2.45
CA GLU A 526 -20.40 8.89 2.86
C GLU A 526 -20.35 7.42 3.28
N GLY A 527 -21.39 6.92 3.96
CA GLY A 527 -21.46 5.53 4.40
C GLY A 527 -21.57 4.53 3.26
N VAL A 528 -22.35 4.85 2.22
CA VAL A 528 -22.43 4.01 1.02
C VAL A 528 -21.13 4.07 0.21
N ALA A 529 -20.45 5.22 0.18
CA ALA A 529 -19.16 5.35 -0.49
C ALA A 529 -18.07 4.50 0.19
N GLU A 530 -17.96 4.55 1.51
CA GLU A 530 -17.06 3.69 2.29
C GLU A 530 -17.36 2.21 2.07
N ARG A 531 -18.65 1.83 2.14
CA ARG A 531 -19.08 0.45 1.90
C ARG A 531 -18.64 -0.07 0.54
N TRP A 532 -18.92 0.69 -0.52
CA TRP A 532 -18.55 0.28 -1.88
C TRP A 532 -17.03 0.28 -2.08
N SER A 533 -16.30 1.15 -1.37
CA SER A 533 -14.84 1.13 -1.36
C SER A 533 -14.28 -0.16 -0.74
N ASP A 534 -14.83 -0.60 0.40
CA ASP A 534 -14.40 -1.85 1.05
C ASP A 534 -14.73 -3.09 0.21
N GLN A 535 -15.88 -3.10 -0.46
CA GLN A 535 -16.23 -4.16 -1.41
C GLN A 535 -15.33 -4.17 -2.65
N TYR A 536 -14.91 -2.99 -3.13
CA TYR A 536 -13.92 -2.90 -4.19
C TYR A 536 -12.59 -3.53 -3.79
N TYR A 537 -12.14 -3.32 -2.54
CA TYR A 537 -10.88 -3.93 -2.08
C TYR A 537 -10.94 -5.45 -2.04
N ASP A 538 -12.06 -6.02 -1.61
CA ASP A 538 -12.30 -7.45 -1.70
C ASP A 538 -12.31 -7.95 -3.16
N TYR A 539 -12.98 -7.21 -4.07
CA TYR A 539 -12.99 -7.51 -5.51
C TYR A 539 -11.59 -7.48 -6.13
N ALA A 540 -10.78 -6.49 -5.76
CA ALA A 540 -9.42 -6.32 -6.27
C ALA A 540 -8.44 -7.38 -5.71
N GLY A 541 -8.83 -8.12 -4.66
CA GLY A 541 -7.93 -9.02 -3.93
C GLY A 541 -6.84 -8.27 -3.18
N ASP A 542 -7.11 -7.02 -2.77
CA ASP A 542 -6.26 -6.27 -1.86
C ASP A 542 -6.39 -6.87 -0.44
N ASP A 543 -5.33 -6.79 0.38
CA ASP A 543 -5.31 -7.37 1.75
C ASP A 543 -6.39 -6.80 2.70
N ALA A 544 -7.05 -5.70 2.33
CA ALA A 544 -8.17 -5.14 3.08
C ALA A 544 -9.47 -5.78 2.56
N SER A 545 -9.89 -6.87 3.20
CA SER A 545 -11.17 -7.51 2.84
C SER A 545 -12.37 -6.65 3.28
N GLU A 546 -13.56 -6.90 2.70
CA GLU A 546 -14.82 -6.30 3.18
C GLU A 546 -15.02 -6.56 4.69
N ALA A 547 -14.52 -7.70 5.19
CA ALA A 547 -14.56 -8.03 6.62
C ALA A 547 -13.65 -7.12 7.46
N ASP A 548 -12.46 -6.77 6.97
CA ASP A 548 -11.55 -5.85 7.66
C ASP A 548 -12.11 -4.43 7.67
N GLY A 549 -12.68 -3.99 6.54
CA GLY A 549 -13.39 -2.71 6.43
C GLY A 549 -14.58 -2.61 7.39
N ARG A 550 -15.37 -3.68 7.47
CA ARG A 550 -16.47 -3.79 8.45
C ARG A 550 -15.98 -3.78 9.89
N GLU A 551 -14.91 -4.50 10.21
CA GLU A 551 -14.34 -4.49 11.56
C GLU A 551 -13.83 -3.08 11.91
N HIS A 552 -13.19 -2.40 10.97
CA HIS A 552 -12.75 -1.02 11.10
C HIS A 552 -13.95 -0.07 11.34
N ALA A 553 -15.04 -0.23 10.59
CA ALA A 553 -16.27 0.54 10.76
C ALA A 553 -16.90 0.32 12.14
N ILE A 554 -16.99 -0.93 12.60
CA ILE A 554 -17.46 -1.27 13.95
C ILE A 554 -16.60 -0.57 15.00
N ARG A 555 -15.26 -0.67 14.87
CA ARG A 555 -14.30 -0.05 15.78
C ARG A 555 -14.50 1.47 15.87
N ASN A 556 -14.61 2.13 14.72
CA ASN A 556 -14.82 3.57 14.64
C ASN A 556 -16.20 4.00 15.16
N ALA A 557 -17.26 3.24 14.87
CA ALA A 557 -18.61 3.49 15.33
C ALA A 557 -18.73 3.48 16.86
N ARG A 558 -17.86 2.74 17.57
CA ARG A 558 -17.83 2.73 19.05
C ARG A 558 -17.32 4.04 19.66
N TYR A 559 -16.61 4.88 18.89
CA TYR A 559 -16.07 6.17 19.36
C TYR A 559 -17.01 7.37 19.10
N VAL A 560 -18.12 7.19 18.36
CA VAL A 560 -19.00 8.31 17.97
C VAL A 560 -20.18 8.42 18.94
N GLU A 561 -20.15 9.31 19.91
CA GLU A 561 -21.29 9.43 20.87
C GLU A 561 -22.59 9.92 20.22
N ALA A 562 -22.47 10.73 19.16
CA ALA A 562 -23.62 11.27 18.45
C ALA A 562 -24.51 10.15 17.85
N PRO A 563 -25.84 10.31 17.90
CA PRO A 563 -26.75 9.44 17.18
C PRO A 563 -26.69 9.74 15.66
N LEU A 564 -27.15 8.79 14.83
CA LEU A 564 -26.94 8.88 13.38
C LEU A 564 -27.68 10.07 12.75
N GLU A 565 -28.86 10.42 13.26
CA GLU A 565 -29.69 11.55 12.83
C GLU A 565 -29.01 12.92 13.01
N GLU A 566 -28.04 13.03 13.92
CA GLU A 566 -27.25 14.26 14.07
C GLU A 566 -26.19 14.40 12.97
N MET A 567 -26.00 13.39 12.10
CA MET A 567 -25.03 13.39 11.00
C MET A 567 -25.70 13.52 9.62
N GLU A 568 -26.91 14.06 9.56
CA GLU A 568 -27.59 14.35 8.29
C GLU A 568 -26.90 15.45 7.49
N SER A 569 -26.30 16.44 8.15
CA SER A 569 -25.57 17.51 7.48
C SER A 569 -24.08 17.17 7.29
N HIS A 570 -23.47 17.63 6.20
CA HIS A 570 -22.04 17.44 5.98
C HIS A 570 -21.19 18.14 7.05
N ALA A 571 -21.69 19.22 7.65
CA ALA A 571 -20.97 19.93 8.71
C ALA A 571 -20.91 19.09 9.99
N ASP A 572 -22.04 18.51 10.39
CA ASP A 572 -22.13 17.69 11.60
C ASP A 572 -21.45 16.34 11.41
N PHE A 573 -21.56 15.74 10.22
CA PHE A 573 -20.81 14.56 9.83
C PHE A 573 -19.28 14.80 9.95
N ARG A 574 -18.77 15.89 9.36
CA ARG A 574 -17.34 16.23 9.42
C ARG A 574 -16.87 16.58 10.83
N ALA A 575 -17.76 17.06 11.71
CA ALA A 575 -17.43 17.29 13.12
C ALA A 575 -17.03 15.99 13.85
N GLN A 576 -17.46 14.82 13.37
CA GLN A 576 -17.06 13.51 13.89
C GLN A 576 -15.69 13.03 13.35
N GLY A 577 -15.10 13.74 12.39
CA GLY A 577 -13.84 13.37 11.73
C GLY A 577 -13.89 12.00 11.06
N ALA A 578 -12.75 11.29 11.02
CA ALA A 578 -12.65 9.95 10.42
C ALA A 578 -13.58 8.91 11.07
N ARG A 579 -14.01 9.13 12.33
CA ARG A 579 -14.90 8.20 13.04
C ARG A 579 -16.33 8.23 12.50
N GLY A 580 -16.75 9.38 11.96
CA GLY A 580 -18.05 9.55 11.33
C GLY A 580 -18.23 8.58 10.15
N TYR A 581 -17.19 8.40 9.34
CA TYR A 581 -17.16 7.45 8.23
C TYR A 581 -17.42 6.02 8.69
N GLY A 582 -16.81 5.57 9.80
CA GLY A 582 -17.07 4.23 10.32
C GLY A 582 -18.51 4.01 10.82
N LEU A 583 -19.11 5.00 11.49
CA LEU A 583 -20.52 4.92 11.89
C LEU A 583 -21.45 4.91 10.66
N ALA A 584 -21.17 5.76 9.68
CA ALA A 584 -21.92 5.84 8.43
C ALA A 584 -21.80 4.57 7.60
N HIS A 585 -20.59 4.00 7.48
CA HIS A 585 -20.38 2.70 6.82
C HIS A 585 -21.20 1.61 7.53
N LEU A 586 -21.13 1.51 8.86
CA LEU A 586 -21.92 0.53 9.62
C LEU A 586 -23.44 0.71 9.39
N ALA A 587 -23.92 1.95 9.28
CA ALA A 587 -25.31 2.24 8.95
C ALA A 587 -25.69 1.80 7.52
N ALA A 588 -24.83 2.08 6.53
CA ALA A 588 -25.04 1.67 5.15
C ALA A 588 -24.98 0.14 4.97
N ASP A 589 -24.05 -0.55 5.64
CA ASP A 589 -23.96 -2.02 5.68
C ASP A 589 -25.24 -2.65 6.23
N TRP A 590 -25.73 -2.12 7.35
CA TRP A 590 -26.96 -2.60 7.96
C TRP A 590 -28.19 -2.29 7.10
N LEU A 591 -28.27 -1.09 6.51
CA LEU A 591 -29.34 -0.70 5.60
C LEU A 591 -29.39 -1.62 4.37
N ALA A 592 -28.24 -1.89 3.74
CA ALA A 592 -28.15 -2.84 2.63
C ALA A 592 -28.65 -4.23 3.05
N THR A 593 -28.27 -4.69 4.25
CA THR A 593 -28.69 -5.99 4.77
C THR A 593 -30.21 -6.10 4.91
N ILE A 594 -30.88 -5.06 5.45
CA ILE A 594 -32.34 -5.09 5.67
C ILE A 594 -33.16 -4.76 4.41
N ALA A 595 -32.55 -4.09 3.43
CA ALA A 595 -33.22 -3.63 2.21
C ALA A 595 -33.05 -4.55 0.99
N GLY A 596 -32.29 -5.66 1.12
CA GLY A 596 -32.11 -6.63 0.02
C GLY A 596 -30.83 -6.43 -0.80
N GLY A 597 -29.80 -5.80 -0.23
CA GLY A 597 -28.45 -5.66 -0.78
C GLY A 597 -28.19 -4.30 -1.44
N ASP A 598 -27.05 -4.20 -2.12
CA ASP A 598 -26.57 -2.92 -2.70
C ASP A 598 -27.44 -2.40 -3.85
N GLY A 599 -28.25 -3.28 -4.47
CA GLY A 599 -29.25 -2.86 -5.46
C GLY A 599 -30.28 -1.88 -4.88
N ALA A 600 -30.62 -2.00 -3.59
CA ALA A 600 -31.51 -1.04 -2.92
C ALA A 600 -30.80 0.30 -2.63
N LEU A 601 -29.52 0.25 -2.21
CA LEU A 601 -28.71 1.46 -2.01
C LEU A 601 -28.57 2.23 -3.32
N PHE A 602 -28.23 1.54 -4.41
CA PHE A 602 -28.16 2.16 -5.73
C PHE A 602 -29.53 2.69 -6.19
N GLY A 603 -30.59 1.89 -6.03
CA GLY A 603 -31.96 2.28 -6.35
C GLY A 603 -32.44 3.53 -5.62
N TYR A 604 -31.92 3.81 -4.42
CA TYR A 604 -32.17 5.05 -3.70
C TYR A 604 -31.58 6.27 -4.43
N PHE A 605 -30.32 6.19 -4.85
CA PHE A 605 -29.68 7.28 -5.59
C PHE A 605 -30.28 7.45 -6.99
N ASP A 606 -30.67 6.36 -7.67
CA ASP A 606 -31.36 6.39 -8.98
C ASP A 606 -32.78 6.98 -8.87
N ALA A 607 -33.49 6.69 -7.77
CA ALA A 607 -34.82 7.22 -7.52
C ALA A 607 -34.80 8.69 -7.06
N ARG A 608 -33.65 9.24 -6.65
CA ARG A 608 -33.51 10.67 -6.34
C ARG A 608 -33.56 11.45 -7.65
N THR A 609 -34.77 11.86 -8.01
CA THR A 609 -34.92 12.97 -8.98
C THR A 609 -34.80 14.30 -8.23
N ASN A 610 -34.42 15.37 -8.94
CA ASN A 610 -34.02 16.67 -8.37
C ASN A 610 -35.10 17.40 -7.53
N GLU A 611 -36.33 16.89 -7.42
CA GLU A 611 -37.46 17.62 -6.81
C GLU A 611 -38.05 16.96 -5.56
N GLU A 612 -37.64 15.73 -5.23
CA GLU A 612 -38.20 15.00 -4.10
C GLU A 612 -37.32 15.13 -2.84
N ASP A 613 -38.00 15.30 -1.70
CA ASP A 613 -37.42 15.23 -0.36
C ASP A 613 -36.78 13.84 -0.15
N TRP A 614 -35.56 13.82 0.39
CA TRP A 614 -34.76 12.60 0.44
C TRP A 614 -35.34 11.56 1.40
N GLN A 615 -36.01 12.00 2.47
CA GLN A 615 -36.70 11.11 3.40
C GLN A 615 -37.88 10.39 2.72
N VAL A 616 -38.59 11.08 1.82
CA VAL A 616 -39.67 10.47 1.02
C VAL A 616 -39.11 9.43 0.05
N THR A 617 -38.00 9.73 -0.61
CA THR A 617 -37.31 8.74 -1.47
C THR A 617 -36.81 7.55 -0.65
N PHE A 618 -36.26 7.80 0.54
CA PHE A 618 -35.79 6.78 1.47
C PHE A 618 -36.91 5.81 1.84
N GLU A 619 -38.06 6.33 2.31
CA GLU A 619 -39.21 5.49 2.68
C GLU A 619 -39.74 4.68 1.50
N ARG A 620 -39.83 5.29 0.31
CA ARG A 620 -40.30 4.61 -0.90
C ARG A 620 -39.39 3.45 -1.30
N VAL A 621 -38.07 3.66 -1.28
CA VAL A 621 -37.10 2.68 -1.79
C VAL A 621 -36.85 1.58 -0.76
N PHE A 622 -36.67 1.94 0.51
CA PHE A 622 -36.32 0.99 1.56
C PHE A 622 -37.55 0.40 2.27
N GLY A 623 -38.75 0.94 2.01
CA GLY A 623 -39.99 0.47 2.65
C GLY A 623 -40.06 0.76 4.15
N MET A 624 -39.24 1.68 4.65
CA MET A 624 -39.11 2.07 6.06
C MET A 624 -38.85 3.57 6.15
N GLY A 625 -39.59 4.28 7.02
CA GLY A 625 -39.34 5.70 7.29
C GLY A 625 -37.98 5.92 7.95
N VAL A 626 -37.36 7.09 7.72
CA VAL A 626 -36.02 7.37 8.26
C VAL A 626 -35.97 7.33 9.80
N ASP A 627 -37.00 7.80 10.50
CA ASP A 627 -37.06 7.78 11.98
C ASP A 627 -37.11 6.34 12.53
N ASP A 628 -37.82 5.45 11.84
CA ASP A 628 -37.88 4.02 12.17
C ASP A 628 -36.52 3.37 11.92
N PHE A 629 -35.83 3.76 10.85
CA PHE A 629 -34.46 3.33 10.57
C PHE A 629 -33.49 3.80 11.66
N TYR A 630 -33.51 5.08 12.05
CA TYR A 630 -32.63 5.60 13.12
C TYR A 630 -32.84 4.87 14.44
N THR A 631 -34.10 4.70 14.84
CA THR A 631 -34.44 3.96 16.07
C THR A 631 -33.92 2.53 16.02
N SER A 632 -34.13 1.85 14.89
CA SER A 632 -33.76 0.45 14.74
C SER A 632 -32.23 0.28 14.58
N PHE A 633 -31.56 1.23 13.93
CA PHE A 633 -30.11 1.28 13.78
C PHE A 633 -29.43 1.53 15.12
N ALA A 634 -29.94 2.44 15.95
CA ALA A 634 -29.41 2.66 17.29
C ALA A 634 -29.44 1.36 18.12
N ALA A 635 -30.51 0.57 18.00
CA ALA A 635 -30.60 -0.74 18.64
C ALA A 635 -29.62 -1.76 18.05
N HIS A 636 -29.43 -1.79 16.72
CA HIS A 636 -28.44 -2.64 16.06
C HIS A 636 -27.01 -2.28 16.47
N ARG A 637 -26.67 -0.99 16.41
CA ARG A 637 -25.39 -0.42 16.81
C ARG A 637 -25.04 -0.80 18.25
N ALA A 638 -25.98 -0.69 19.18
CA ALA A 638 -25.78 -1.09 20.58
C ALA A 638 -25.42 -2.57 20.74
N GLN A 639 -25.78 -3.44 19.78
CA GLN A 639 -25.45 -4.86 19.79
C GLN A 639 -24.09 -5.17 19.15
N VAL A 640 -23.79 -4.57 17.99
CA VAL A 640 -22.59 -4.92 17.20
C VAL A 640 -21.38 -4.02 17.50
N ALA A 641 -21.65 -2.77 17.85
CA ALA A 641 -20.67 -1.75 18.16
C ALA A 641 -21.02 -1.08 19.50
N PRO A 642 -21.11 -1.84 20.61
CA PRO A 642 -21.36 -1.26 21.92
C PRO A 642 -20.28 -0.22 22.20
N PRO A 643 -20.64 0.96 22.75
CA PRO A 643 -19.66 1.98 23.11
C PRO A 643 -18.52 1.36 23.91
N TYR A 644 -17.32 1.88 23.69
CA TYR A 644 -16.17 1.43 24.44
C TYR A 644 -16.35 1.63 25.94
N ALA A 645 -15.78 0.73 26.73
CA ALA A 645 -15.66 0.95 28.15
C ALA A 645 -14.78 2.19 28.36
N THR A 646 -15.22 3.07 29.24
CA THR A 646 -14.43 4.23 29.63
C THR A 646 -13.51 3.84 30.79
N VAL A 647 -12.26 4.30 30.74
CA VAL A 647 -11.32 4.20 31.86
C VAL A 647 -11.00 5.61 32.31
N GLU A 648 -11.49 5.95 33.49
CA GLU A 648 -11.32 7.27 34.09
C GLU A 648 -10.51 7.18 35.38
N GLY A 649 -9.59 8.13 35.53
CA GLY A 649 -8.76 8.17 36.72
C GLY A 649 -8.07 9.48 36.96
N VAL A 650 -7.27 9.50 38.03
CA VAL A 650 -6.40 10.60 38.41
C VAL A 650 -4.96 10.11 38.61
N VAL A 651 -4.00 10.91 38.16
CA VAL A 651 -2.59 10.73 38.52
C VAL A 651 -2.22 11.70 39.64
N LEU A 652 -1.72 11.14 40.73
CA LEU A 652 -1.26 11.88 41.91
C LEU A 652 0.26 11.80 42.04
N GLY A 653 0.86 12.83 42.58
CA GLY A 653 2.28 12.87 42.94
C GLY A 653 2.55 12.06 44.22
N PRO A 654 3.82 11.90 44.61
CA PRO A 654 4.17 11.23 45.88
C PRO A 654 3.64 11.95 47.12
N ASP A 655 3.29 13.23 46.99
CA ASP A 655 2.69 14.08 48.03
C ASP A 655 1.14 14.02 48.02
N GLY A 656 0.56 13.22 47.12
CA GLY A 656 -0.89 13.08 46.94
C GLY A 656 -1.52 14.24 46.16
N GLN A 657 -0.76 15.19 45.63
CA GLN A 657 -1.31 16.28 44.80
C GLN A 657 -1.49 15.83 43.35
N PRO A 658 -2.56 16.25 42.65
CA PRO A 658 -2.73 15.94 41.23
C PRO A 658 -1.54 16.35 40.36
N GLN A 659 -1.25 15.56 39.33
CA GLN A 659 -0.16 15.81 38.40
C GLN A 659 -0.70 16.12 37.01
N GLU A 660 -0.53 17.35 36.56
CA GLU A 660 -0.80 17.77 35.18
C GLU A 660 0.29 17.26 34.23
N ASP A 661 -0.08 17.10 32.95
CA ASP A 661 0.86 16.79 31.86
C ASP A 661 1.59 15.44 31.98
N VAL A 662 1.01 14.51 32.74
CA VAL A 662 1.42 13.11 32.74
C VAL A 662 0.70 12.41 31.60
N LYS A 663 1.47 11.87 30.66
CA LYS A 663 0.93 11.02 29.62
C LYS A 663 0.65 9.64 30.21
N VAL A 664 -0.61 9.31 30.31
CA VAL A 664 -1.09 7.99 30.70
C VAL A 664 -1.24 7.20 29.39
N GLN A 665 -0.66 6.01 29.31
CA GLN A 665 -0.69 5.17 28.10
C GLN A 665 -1.17 3.76 28.45
N TYR A 666 -1.83 3.11 27.51
CA TYR A 666 -2.13 1.69 27.60
C TYR A 666 -1.51 0.90 26.43
N PHE A 667 -1.27 -0.39 26.65
CA PHE A 667 -0.68 -1.30 25.67
C PHE A 667 -1.54 -2.57 25.61
N SER A 668 -1.89 -3.05 24.42
CA SER A 668 -2.70 -4.27 24.22
C SER A 668 -1.98 -5.56 24.59
N SER A 669 -0.65 -5.52 24.69
CA SER A 669 0.17 -6.61 25.22
C SER A 669 1.37 -6.06 25.99
N GLU A 670 1.99 -6.90 26.82
CA GLU A 670 3.23 -6.53 27.51
C GLU A 670 4.40 -6.32 26.52
N ASP A 671 4.36 -7.02 25.39
CA ASP A 671 5.41 -6.97 24.36
C ASP A 671 5.24 -5.84 23.36
N ASP A 672 4.05 -5.21 23.29
CA ASP A 672 3.82 -4.06 22.42
C ASP A 672 4.63 -2.84 22.93
N PRO A 673 5.70 -2.45 22.22
CA PRO A 673 6.50 -1.31 22.63
C PRO A 673 5.85 0.01 22.20
N PHE A 674 4.84 -0.05 21.34
CA PHE A 674 4.11 1.08 20.78
C PHE A 674 2.78 1.19 21.50
N GLY A 675 2.76 1.88 22.64
CA GLY A 675 1.49 2.13 23.35
C GLY A 675 0.46 2.68 22.37
N LEU A 676 -0.61 1.91 22.17
CA LEU A 676 -1.54 2.11 21.05
C LEU A 676 -2.15 3.50 21.10
N TYR A 677 -2.58 3.93 22.31
CA TYR A 677 -3.16 5.24 22.55
C TYR A 677 -2.92 5.68 24.01
N GLY A 678 -2.99 6.99 24.27
CA GLY A 678 -2.81 7.56 25.60
C GLY A 678 -3.19 9.04 25.65
N GLY A 679 -3.63 9.50 26.82
CA GLY A 679 -4.06 10.87 27.09
C GLY A 679 -3.08 11.59 28.02
N ARG A 680 -3.09 12.93 28.02
CA ARG A 680 -2.39 13.72 29.04
C ARG A 680 -3.36 14.04 30.16
N THR A 681 -2.88 14.02 31.38
CA THR A 681 -3.67 14.48 32.52
C THR A 681 -3.88 15.98 32.48
N ASP A 682 -5.08 16.42 32.87
CA ASP A 682 -5.41 17.84 33.02
C ASP A 682 -4.83 18.44 34.33
N GLY A 683 -5.12 19.72 34.61
CA GLY A 683 -4.68 20.41 35.83
C GLY A 683 -5.17 19.79 37.14
N GLU A 684 -6.20 18.94 37.10
CA GLU A 684 -6.70 18.16 38.23
C GLU A 684 -6.17 16.72 38.22
N GLY A 685 -5.17 16.44 37.37
CA GLY A 685 -4.55 15.13 37.21
C GLY A 685 -5.44 14.11 36.53
N ARG A 686 -6.60 14.50 35.97
CA ARG A 686 -7.59 13.56 35.42
C ARG A 686 -7.20 13.09 34.04
N PHE A 687 -7.50 11.84 33.75
CA PHE A 687 -7.47 11.27 32.41
C PHE A 687 -8.74 10.44 32.16
N ASN A 688 -9.16 10.37 30.90
CA ASN A 688 -10.18 9.45 30.44
C ASN A 688 -9.77 8.80 29.11
N TRP A 689 -10.18 7.55 28.90
CA TRP A 689 -10.05 6.86 27.63
C TRP A 689 -11.32 6.10 27.32
N ALA A 690 -11.64 5.99 26.03
CA ALA A 690 -12.52 4.98 25.50
C ALA A 690 -11.64 3.84 24.97
N ILE A 691 -11.76 2.63 25.52
CA ILE A 691 -10.93 1.48 25.13
C ILE A 691 -11.79 0.22 24.96
N GLU A 692 -11.34 -0.70 24.10
CA GLU A 692 -11.99 -1.99 23.93
C GLU A 692 -11.93 -2.82 25.21
N SER A 693 -12.86 -3.76 25.34
CA SER A 693 -12.74 -4.78 26.37
C SER A 693 -11.52 -5.65 26.07
N GLY A 694 -10.64 -5.84 27.05
CA GLY A 694 -9.40 -6.58 26.87
C GLY A 694 -8.49 -6.47 28.08
N SER A 695 -7.39 -7.20 28.05
CA SER A 695 -6.31 -7.04 29.02
C SER A 695 -5.30 -6.06 28.46
N TYR A 696 -4.99 -5.02 29.21
CA TYR A 696 -4.04 -3.98 28.81
C TYR A 696 -3.00 -3.80 29.90
N SER A 697 -1.79 -3.40 29.53
CA SER A 697 -0.88 -2.81 30.52
C SER A 697 -0.99 -1.29 30.51
N ILE A 698 -0.93 -0.66 31.68
CA ILE A 698 -0.90 0.81 31.82
C ILE A 698 0.55 1.23 32.07
N GLY A 699 0.98 2.32 31.45
CA GLY A 699 2.25 2.98 31.74
C GLY A 699 2.06 4.49 31.89
N LEU A 700 2.88 5.11 32.75
CA LEU A 700 2.92 6.56 32.89
C LEU A 700 4.23 7.09 32.32
N THR A 701 4.14 8.11 31.49
CA THR A 701 5.29 8.89 31.01
C THR A 701 5.05 10.37 31.30
N ARG A 702 6.12 11.13 31.52
CA ARG A 702 6.05 12.59 31.46
C ARG A 702 5.70 12.98 30.01
N GLY A 703 5.06 14.13 29.78
CA GLY A 703 4.63 14.58 28.45
C GLY A 703 5.65 14.49 27.30
N ASP A 704 6.93 14.34 27.58
CA ASP A 704 8.05 14.16 26.65
C ASP A 704 8.53 12.71 26.50
N GLY A 705 7.81 11.73 27.06
CA GLY A 705 8.05 10.29 26.91
C GLY A 705 8.92 9.64 28.00
N CYS A 706 9.39 10.39 29.01
CA CYS A 706 10.19 9.81 30.09
C CYS A 706 9.32 8.91 31.01
N PRO A 707 9.62 7.60 31.17
CA PRO A 707 8.82 6.70 31.99
C PRO A 707 8.89 7.05 33.48
N LEU A 708 7.71 7.11 34.11
CA LEU A 708 7.53 7.45 35.52
C LEU A 708 7.21 6.19 36.31
N PRO A 709 7.91 5.89 37.43
CA PRO A 709 7.52 4.83 38.35
C PRO A 709 6.27 5.26 39.12
N TRP A 710 5.30 4.37 39.20
CA TRP A 710 4.02 4.63 39.87
C TRP A 710 3.57 3.39 40.62
N HIS A 711 2.57 3.55 41.47
CA HIS A 711 1.84 2.47 42.13
C HIS A 711 0.37 2.85 42.20
N THR A 712 -0.47 1.87 42.50
CA THR A 712 -1.90 2.06 42.67
C THR A 712 -2.36 1.35 43.95
N THR A 713 -3.42 1.85 44.56
CA THR A 713 -4.14 1.13 45.62
C THR A 713 -5.35 0.37 45.08
N ASP A 714 -5.62 0.51 43.79
CA ASP A 714 -6.70 -0.16 43.11
C ASP A 714 -6.35 -1.64 42.92
N HIS A 715 -7.14 -2.50 43.56
CA HIS A 715 -6.98 -3.95 43.53
C HIS A 715 -7.37 -4.58 42.19
N ARG A 716 -7.99 -3.80 41.28
CA ARG A 716 -8.24 -4.21 39.90
C ARG A 716 -6.96 -4.29 39.06
N LEU A 717 -5.87 -3.64 39.50
CA LEU A 717 -4.57 -3.71 38.87
C LEU A 717 -3.71 -4.79 39.52
N GLY A 718 -3.01 -5.57 38.69
CA GLY A 718 -2.05 -6.58 39.15
C GLY A 718 -0.87 -5.99 39.94
N ALA A 719 -0.03 -6.85 40.52
CA ALA A 719 1.17 -6.42 41.22
C ALA A 719 2.05 -5.57 40.30
N VAL A 720 2.40 -4.36 40.75
CA VAL A 720 3.18 -3.40 39.97
C VAL A 720 4.60 -3.91 39.75
N VAL A 721 4.99 -4.13 38.49
CA VAL A 721 6.36 -4.47 38.11
C VAL A 721 7.00 -3.24 37.46
N GLU A 722 7.72 -2.47 38.29
CA GLU A 722 8.67 -1.37 38.01
C GLU A 722 8.25 -0.19 37.09
N SER A 723 7.26 -0.31 36.21
CA SER A 723 6.67 0.79 35.41
C SER A 723 5.35 0.46 34.71
N ARG A 724 4.89 -0.80 34.74
CA ARG A 724 3.62 -1.23 34.14
C ARG A 724 2.78 -2.03 35.12
N ALA A 725 1.47 -1.97 34.96
CA ALA A 725 0.53 -2.87 35.64
C ALA A 725 -0.57 -3.26 34.65
N SER A 726 -0.99 -4.52 34.69
CA SER A 726 -2.08 -5.01 33.84
C SER A 726 -3.44 -4.64 34.43
N ILE A 727 -4.35 -4.21 33.56
CA ILE A 727 -5.75 -3.91 33.82
C ILE A 727 -6.59 -4.78 32.88
N ASP A 728 -7.56 -5.49 33.43
CA ASP A 728 -8.59 -6.14 32.63
C ASP A 728 -9.77 -5.18 32.50
N VAL A 729 -9.94 -4.63 31.31
CA VAL A 729 -11.10 -3.81 30.96
C VAL A 729 -12.21 -4.74 30.47
N GLY A 730 -13.27 -4.88 31.26
CA GLY A 730 -14.48 -5.58 30.85
C GLY A 730 -15.40 -4.69 30.00
N ASN A 731 -16.65 -5.10 29.83
CA ASN A 731 -17.70 -4.28 29.20
C ASN A 731 -18.31 -3.24 30.17
N VAL A 732 -17.55 -2.81 31.18
CA VAL A 732 -18.02 -1.91 32.24
C VAL A 732 -17.00 -0.81 32.42
N ASP A 733 -17.48 0.42 32.56
CA ASP A 733 -16.64 1.58 32.83
C ASP A 733 -15.81 1.39 34.10
N ILE A 734 -14.54 1.74 34.02
CA ILE A 734 -13.58 1.76 35.12
C ILE A 734 -13.48 3.19 35.59
N GLU A 735 -14.31 3.56 36.55
CA GLU A 735 -14.23 4.88 37.20
C GLU A 735 -13.28 4.85 38.40
N GLY A 736 -12.75 6.03 38.76
CA GLY A 736 -12.04 6.27 40.00
C GLY A 736 -10.65 5.66 40.10
N LEU A 737 -10.02 5.31 38.97
CA LEU A 737 -8.68 4.75 38.96
C LEU A 737 -7.68 5.76 39.52
N THR A 738 -6.97 5.40 40.60
CA THR A 738 -6.00 6.31 41.24
C THR A 738 -4.58 5.80 41.05
N LEU A 739 -3.80 6.50 40.23
CA LEU A 739 -2.41 6.17 39.95
C LEU A 739 -1.50 7.16 40.70
N THR A 740 -0.66 6.67 41.62
CA THR A 740 0.22 7.51 42.42
C THR A 740 1.66 7.35 41.99
N LEU A 741 2.31 8.44 41.58
CA LEU A 741 3.73 8.44 41.24
C LEU A 741 4.55 8.09 42.49
N SER A 742 5.47 7.14 42.35
CA SER A 742 6.34 6.71 43.45
C SER A 742 7.41 7.76 43.76
N ARG A 743 7.73 8.62 42.78
CA ARG A 743 8.65 9.76 42.86
C ARG A 743 8.15 10.86 41.93
N SER A 744 8.47 12.12 42.24
CA SER A 744 8.04 13.23 41.40
C SER A 744 8.71 13.17 40.02
N PRO A 745 8.09 13.68 38.94
CA PRO A 745 8.70 13.67 37.62
C PRO A 745 10.11 14.29 37.59
N ALA A 746 10.35 15.35 38.36
CA ALA A 746 11.66 16.02 38.47
C ALA A 746 12.74 15.18 39.19
N GLU A 747 12.35 14.22 40.03
CA GLU A 747 13.28 13.30 40.70
C GLU A 747 13.68 12.12 39.80
N VAL A 748 12.82 11.72 38.87
CA VAL A 748 13.00 10.55 38.01
C VAL A 748 13.61 10.94 36.68
N CYS A 749 13.11 12.02 36.11
CA CYS A 749 13.43 12.49 34.78
C CYS A 749 14.33 13.72 34.86
N ARG A 750 15.11 13.92 33.81
CA ARG A 750 15.97 15.09 33.66
C ARG A 750 16.13 15.46 32.20
N ASP A 751 15.97 16.74 31.95
CA ASP A 751 16.14 17.32 30.62
C ASP A 751 17.63 17.42 30.32
N VAL A 752 18.01 16.88 29.17
CA VAL A 752 19.33 17.00 28.58
C VAL A 752 19.20 17.95 27.41
N GLN A 753 19.78 19.13 27.56
CA GLN A 753 19.81 20.15 26.52
C GLN A 753 21.19 20.20 25.86
N GLY A 754 21.20 20.45 24.56
CA GLY A 754 22.42 20.69 23.81
C GLY A 754 22.15 21.46 22.53
N VAL A 755 23.22 21.80 21.82
CA VAL A 755 23.20 22.43 20.51
C VAL A 755 24.02 21.58 19.55
N VAL A 756 23.45 21.24 18.40
CA VAL A 756 24.23 20.66 17.30
C VAL A 756 24.69 21.79 16.40
N THR A 757 25.98 21.84 16.12
CA THR A 757 26.59 22.85 15.24
C THR A 757 27.39 22.19 14.13
N ASP A 758 27.65 22.94 13.06
CA ASP A 758 28.72 22.61 12.14
C ASP A 758 30.11 22.83 12.78
N LEU A 759 31.19 22.58 12.02
CA LEU A 759 32.56 22.80 12.49
C LEU A 759 32.94 24.27 12.70
N VAL A 760 32.20 25.20 12.10
CA VAL A 760 32.41 26.65 12.24
C VAL A 760 31.64 27.17 13.47
N GLY A 761 30.79 26.34 14.07
CA GLY A 761 29.95 26.69 15.22
C GLY A 761 28.58 27.23 14.84
N ASN A 762 28.16 27.15 13.58
CA ASN A 762 26.80 27.54 13.20
C ASN A 762 25.81 26.43 13.61
N PRO A 763 24.65 26.77 14.17
CA PRO A 763 23.66 25.78 14.57
C PRO A 763 23.08 25.00 13.38
N THR A 764 22.78 23.71 13.59
CA THR A 764 22.24 22.81 12.57
C THR A 764 20.83 22.34 12.94
N ALA A 765 19.83 22.78 12.19
CA ALA A 765 18.43 22.39 12.36
C ALA A 765 18.12 21.01 11.75
N GLY A 766 17.05 20.36 12.21
CA GLY A 766 16.57 19.10 11.61
C GLY A 766 17.38 17.85 11.99
N VAL A 767 18.35 17.97 12.90
CA VAL A 767 19.21 16.85 13.31
C VAL A 767 18.47 15.99 14.33
N PHE A 768 18.37 14.69 14.07
CA PHE A 768 17.80 13.74 15.01
C PHE A 768 18.82 13.38 16.08
N VAL A 769 18.47 13.59 17.35
CA VAL A 769 19.26 13.21 18.52
C VAL A 769 18.53 12.08 19.24
N THR A 770 19.20 10.93 19.36
CA THR A 770 18.65 9.71 19.96
C THR A 770 19.52 9.29 21.15
N PRO A 771 19.01 9.34 22.39
CA PRO A 771 19.70 8.84 23.55
C PRO A 771 19.69 7.31 23.54
N LEU A 772 20.82 6.69 23.88
CA LEU A 772 20.99 5.25 23.96
C LEU A 772 21.49 4.90 25.36
N PRO A 773 20.77 4.08 26.13
CA PRO A 773 21.22 3.58 27.42
C PRO A 773 22.65 3.00 27.38
N ALA A 774 23.44 3.27 28.42
CA ALA A 774 24.83 2.86 28.50
C ALA A 774 25.01 1.33 28.53
N ASP A 775 24.05 0.63 29.12
CA ASP A 775 23.95 -0.82 29.27
C ASP A 775 23.61 -1.57 27.98
N GLY A 776 23.32 -0.84 26.89
CA GLY A 776 22.97 -1.44 25.62
C GLY A 776 21.49 -1.76 25.46
N GLN A 777 20.67 -1.57 26.50
CA GLN A 777 19.23 -1.74 26.37
C GLN A 777 18.65 -0.76 25.35
N ARG A 778 17.55 -1.18 24.72
CA ARG A 778 16.83 -0.31 23.79
C ARG A 778 16.37 0.94 24.56
N PRO A 779 16.56 2.15 24.00
CA PRO A 779 15.89 3.31 24.57
C PRO A 779 14.38 3.05 24.57
N PRO A 780 13.63 3.54 25.58
CA PRO A 780 12.18 3.60 25.47
C PRO A 780 11.84 4.36 24.18
N VAL A 781 10.91 3.80 23.41
CA VAL A 781 10.78 3.91 21.94
C VAL A 781 10.54 5.32 21.38
N PHE A 782 10.50 6.37 22.22
CA PHE A 782 10.14 7.74 21.82
C PHE A 782 11.12 8.83 22.25
N SER A 783 12.37 8.50 22.58
CA SER A 783 13.31 9.53 23.06
C SER A 783 14.06 10.27 21.94
N GLN A 784 13.69 10.11 20.67
CA GLN A 784 14.32 10.84 19.57
C GLN A 784 13.72 12.25 19.47
N VAL A 785 14.59 13.26 19.43
CA VAL A 785 14.20 14.66 19.24
C VAL A 785 14.89 15.23 18.02
N THR A 786 14.28 16.22 17.39
CA THR A 786 14.84 16.93 16.24
C THR A 786 15.31 18.31 16.70
N THR A 787 16.50 18.73 16.28
CA THR A 787 16.98 20.08 16.59
C THR A 787 16.11 21.14 15.91
N ASP A 788 15.85 22.22 16.64
CA ASP A 788 15.11 23.39 16.14
C ASP A 788 15.97 24.26 15.20
N PRO A 789 15.45 25.37 14.64
CA PRO A 789 16.24 26.28 13.78
C PRO A 789 17.49 26.88 14.43
N SER A 790 17.58 26.87 15.76
CA SER A 790 18.77 27.30 16.52
C SER A 790 19.74 26.15 16.81
N GLY A 791 19.51 24.97 16.22
CA GLY A 791 20.31 23.76 16.45
C GLY A 791 20.12 23.17 17.84
N THR A 792 19.22 23.73 18.64
CA THR A 792 18.99 23.31 20.02
C THR A 792 18.13 22.06 20.03
N PHE A 793 18.46 21.12 20.92
CA PHE A 793 17.59 20.02 21.28
C PHE A 793 17.42 19.96 22.79
N VAL A 794 16.24 19.49 23.22
CA VAL A 794 15.97 19.13 24.62
C VAL A 794 15.39 17.73 24.61
N VAL A 795 16.07 16.79 25.26
CA VAL A 795 15.58 15.41 25.41
C VAL A 795 15.47 15.06 26.89
N THR A 796 14.30 14.61 27.31
CA THR A 796 14.08 14.24 28.71
C THR A 796 14.37 12.77 28.92
N LEU A 797 15.34 12.48 29.78
CA LEU A 797 15.79 11.12 30.05
C LEU A 797 15.50 10.74 31.50
N ARG A 798 15.31 9.45 31.73
CA ARG A 798 15.40 8.91 33.10
C ARG A 798 16.80 9.19 33.64
N ARG A 799 16.93 9.37 34.95
CA ARG A 799 18.24 9.48 35.59
C ARG A 799 19.06 8.20 35.38
N GLY A 800 20.19 8.30 34.67
CA GLY A 800 21.01 7.17 34.24
C GLY A 800 22.20 7.62 33.38
N GLN A 801 22.84 6.65 32.72
CA GLN A 801 23.95 6.93 31.80
C GLN A 801 23.52 6.65 30.36
N TYR A 802 23.81 7.58 29.45
CA TYR A 802 23.39 7.54 28.06
C TYR A 802 24.52 7.90 27.11
N ARG A 803 24.45 7.40 25.89
CA ARG A 803 25.19 7.90 24.71
C ARG A 803 24.21 8.65 23.84
N LEU A 804 24.58 9.79 23.27
CA LEU A 804 23.72 10.44 22.28
C LEU A 804 24.17 10.01 20.89
N GLN A 805 23.29 9.34 20.16
CA GLN A 805 23.40 9.14 18.73
C GLN A 805 22.84 10.36 18.01
N VAL A 806 23.51 10.80 16.95
CA VAL A 806 23.17 12.00 16.19
C VAL A 806 23.07 11.60 14.73
N ARG A 807 21.98 11.99 14.07
CA ARG A 807 21.71 11.70 12.67
C ARG A 807 21.29 13.00 11.96
N PRO A 808 22.12 13.52 11.03
CA PRO A 808 21.78 14.70 10.25
C PRO A 808 20.49 14.50 9.43
N PRO A 809 19.73 15.56 9.13
CA PRO A 809 18.67 15.50 8.14
C PRO A 809 19.31 15.23 6.77
N THR A 810 18.79 14.26 6.02
CA THR A 810 19.21 14.06 4.63
C THR A 810 18.16 14.65 3.69
N PRO A 811 18.57 15.41 2.65
CA PRO A 811 17.64 15.94 1.66
C PRO A 811 16.84 14.87 0.89
N SER A 812 17.32 13.62 0.87
CA SER A 812 16.75 12.52 0.10
C SER A 812 15.93 11.51 0.92
N GLY A 813 15.76 11.71 2.23
CA GLY A 813 15.12 10.72 3.11
C GLY A 813 15.92 9.41 3.31
N ALA A 814 17.03 9.21 2.58
CA ALA A 814 17.95 8.09 2.78
C ALA A 814 18.66 8.26 4.14
N PHE A 815 18.75 7.20 4.94
CA PHE A 815 19.36 7.25 6.27
C PHE A 815 20.82 7.73 6.23
N GLY A 816 21.04 9.03 6.48
CA GLY A 816 22.36 9.63 6.54
C GLY A 816 23.24 8.98 7.61
N GLY A 817 24.56 9.11 7.45
CA GLY A 817 25.55 8.55 8.37
C GLY A 817 25.20 8.83 9.83
N ARG A 818 25.15 7.77 10.65
CA ARG A 818 24.91 7.89 12.10
C ARG A 818 26.24 8.09 12.80
N GLY A 819 26.31 9.03 13.74
CA GLY A 819 27.42 9.10 14.69
C GLY A 819 26.92 9.35 16.10
N TYR A 820 27.84 9.71 16.98
CA TYR A 820 27.60 9.85 18.40
C TYR A 820 28.30 11.10 18.96
N TYR A 821 27.80 11.59 20.08
CA TYR A 821 28.51 12.60 20.88
C TYR A 821 29.74 11.99 21.55
N GLY A 822 30.93 12.48 21.21
CA GLY A 822 32.23 12.10 21.76
C GLY A 822 32.73 13.00 22.90
N GLY A 823 31.99 14.05 23.28
CA GLY A 823 32.45 14.99 24.29
C GLY A 823 33.27 16.13 23.71
N GLU A 824 34.48 16.33 24.25
CA GLU A 824 35.42 17.35 23.77
C GLU A 824 35.93 17.07 22.36
N THR A 825 35.84 15.81 21.91
CA THR A 825 36.16 15.40 20.54
C THR A 825 35.04 15.71 19.54
N GLY A 826 33.87 16.21 20.00
CA GLY A 826 32.73 16.56 19.16
C GLY A 826 31.94 15.33 18.71
N PHE A 827 31.72 15.16 17.41
CA PHE A 827 31.08 13.99 16.82
C PHE A 827 32.07 12.81 16.73
N VAL A 828 31.61 11.56 16.85
CA VAL A 828 32.42 10.34 16.63
C VAL A 828 31.59 9.28 15.89
N LEU A 829 32.22 8.43 15.07
CA LEU A 829 31.50 7.45 14.25
C LEU A 829 31.18 6.15 14.99
N ARG A 830 31.98 5.77 16.00
CA ARG A 830 31.83 4.50 16.71
C ARG A 830 31.14 4.67 18.05
N ARG A 831 30.20 3.77 18.35
CA ARG A 831 29.47 3.75 19.63
C ARG A 831 30.39 3.58 20.85
N SER A 832 31.48 2.83 20.70
CA SER A 832 32.48 2.60 21.76
C SER A 832 33.26 3.86 22.12
N GLU A 833 33.35 4.84 21.21
CA GLU A 833 34.05 6.12 21.39
C GLU A 833 33.11 7.21 21.91
N ALA A 834 31.80 6.95 21.93
CA ALA A 834 30.79 7.90 22.39
C ALA A 834 30.97 8.18 23.90
N ARG A 835 30.91 9.45 24.26
CA ARG A 835 30.94 9.90 25.66
C ARG A 835 29.64 9.53 26.34
N LEU A 836 29.77 9.03 27.57
CA LEU A 836 28.63 8.82 28.46
C LEU A 836 28.20 10.15 29.09
N ILE A 837 26.92 10.43 29.00
CA ILE A 837 26.23 11.50 29.70
C ILE A 837 25.55 10.90 30.92
N ASP A 838 25.87 11.42 32.10
CA ASP A 838 25.26 10.97 33.35
C ASP A 838 24.20 11.98 33.80
N THR A 839 22.93 11.66 33.57
CA THR A 839 21.81 12.52 33.93
C THR A 839 21.55 12.57 35.45
N ARG A 840 22.32 11.83 36.26
CA ARG A 840 22.31 11.96 37.73
C ARG A 840 23.14 13.16 38.22
N ALA A 841 24.08 13.66 37.43
CA ALA A 841 24.99 14.74 37.84
C ALA A 841 24.26 16.08 37.96
N ALA A 842 24.48 16.86 39.03
CA ALA A 842 23.73 18.10 39.32
C ALA A 842 23.80 19.18 38.22
N THR A 843 24.84 19.17 37.38
CA THR A 843 25.00 20.03 36.20
C THR A 843 25.41 19.17 35.01
N LEU A 844 24.74 19.32 33.89
CA LEU A 844 25.17 18.74 32.62
C LEU A 844 26.00 19.78 31.86
N PRO A 845 27.13 19.41 31.24
CA PRO A 845 27.84 20.32 30.36
C PRO A 845 26.94 20.68 29.17
N GLU A 846 27.09 21.89 28.62
CA GLU A 846 26.50 22.23 27.33
C GLU A 846 27.05 21.25 26.28
N ILE A 847 26.14 20.53 25.62
CA ILE A 847 26.50 19.50 24.65
C ILE A 847 26.58 20.19 23.29
N VAL A 848 27.79 20.48 22.84
CA VAL A 848 28.06 20.93 21.48
C VAL A 848 28.52 19.74 20.65
N ILE A 849 27.75 19.40 19.62
CA ILE A 849 28.14 18.37 18.65
C ILE A 849 28.57 19.09 17.38
N ALA A 850 29.87 19.23 17.16
CA ALA A 850 30.43 19.77 15.93
C ALA A 850 30.61 18.64 14.91
N SER A 851 29.92 18.73 13.78
CA SER A 851 30.09 17.83 12.62
C SER A 851 30.55 18.61 11.40
N GLY A 852 31.47 18.04 10.62
CA GLY A 852 31.81 18.55 9.30
C GLY A 852 31.14 17.73 8.20
N THR A 853 31.06 18.28 7.01
CA THR A 853 30.52 17.60 5.83
C THR A 853 31.60 17.40 4.79
N ILE A 854 31.70 16.19 4.25
CA ILE A 854 32.45 15.91 3.03
C ILE A 854 31.44 15.78 1.89
N GLY A 855 31.48 16.70 0.93
CA GLY A 855 30.55 16.76 -0.20
C GLY A 855 31.26 16.69 -1.55
N GLY A 856 30.64 16.04 -2.53
CA GLY A 856 31.24 15.88 -3.84
C GLY A 856 30.28 15.41 -4.93
N THR A 857 30.85 15.11 -6.09
CA THR A 857 30.14 14.55 -7.25
C THR A 857 30.90 13.33 -7.77
N ILE A 858 30.19 12.24 -8.03
CA ILE A 858 30.71 11.02 -8.62
C ILE A 858 30.31 11.00 -10.10
N LEU A 859 31.32 10.87 -10.96
CA LEU A 859 31.19 10.87 -12.41
C LEU A 859 31.73 9.55 -12.98
N THR A 860 31.20 9.12 -14.11
CA THR A 860 31.80 8.09 -14.95
C THR A 860 33.10 8.60 -15.59
N ALA A 861 33.86 7.72 -16.25
CA ALA A 861 35.08 8.11 -16.96
C ALA A 861 34.86 9.13 -18.08
N ASP A 862 33.66 9.18 -18.66
CA ASP A 862 33.22 10.15 -19.66
C ASP A 862 32.55 11.41 -19.06
N GLY A 863 32.53 11.52 -17.72
CA GLY A 863 32.08 12.72 -17.01
C GLY A 863 30.56 12.78 -16.73
N GLN A 864 29.83 11.69 -16.92
CA GLN A 864 28.40 11.63 -16.61
C GLN A 864 28.17 11.36 -15.11
N PRO A 865 27.18 12.00 -14.47
CA PRO A 865 26.88 11.75 -13.06
C PRO A 865 26.43 10.30 -12.81
N VAL A 866 26.86 9.73 -11.66
CA VAL A 866 26.53 8.35 -11.28
C VAL A 866 25.66 8.35 -10.05
N LYS A 867 24.43 7.84 -10.17
CA LYS A 867 23.47 7.69 -9.06
C LYS A 867 23.71 6.39 -8.29
N GLY A 868 23.39 6.38 -7.00
CA GLY A 868 23.27 5.16 -6.20
C GLY A 868 24.59 4.65 -5.61
N VAL A 869 25.71 5.35 -5.80
CA VAL A 869 27.01 4.94 -5.26
C VAL A 869 27.07 5.27 -3.78
N ALA A 870 27.25 4.26 -2.95
CA ALA A 870 27.36 4.40 -1.50
C ALA A 870 28.74 4.94 -1.11
N VAL A 871 28.80 6.01 -0.31
CA VAL A 871 30.05 6.68 0.09
C VAL A 871 30.28 6.55 1.60
N TYR A 872 31.38 5.90 1.99
CA TYR A 872 31.74 5.64 3.38
C TYR A 872 32.96 6.47 3.81
N PRO A 873 32.89 7.24 4.91
CA PRO A 873 34.05 7.89 5.49
C PRO A 873 34.77 6.92 6.44
N GLY A 874 35.83 6.28 5.95
CA GLY A 874 36.60 5.24 6.63
C GLY A 874 36.16 3.83 6.25
N GLU A 875 36.51 2.83 7.07
CA GLU A 875 36.09 1.44 6.85
C GLU A 875 34.63 1.24 7.25
N ARG A 876 33.80 0.89 6.25
CA ARG A 876 32.40 0.42 6.37
C ARG A 876 31.69 0.87 7.65
N ALA A 877 31.45 2.19 7.73
CA ALA A 877 30.47 2.74 8.65
C ALA A 877 29.09 2.12 8.34
N ILE A 878 28.29 1.87 9.36
CA ILE A 878 27.07 1.04 9.27
C ILE A 878 25.98 1.68 8.38
N ASN A 879 26.10 2.96 7.99
CA ASN A 879 25.21 3.62 7.04
C ASN A 879 25.99 4.64 6.20
N SER A 880 25.78 4.63 4.88
CA SER A 880 26.40 5.57 3.93
C SER A 880 25.32 6.28 3.10
N PRO A 881 25.48 7.58 2.82
CA PRO A 881 24.69 8.22 1.79
C PRO A 881 25.02 7.61 0.42
N THR A 882 24.01 7.53 -0.45
CA THR A 882 24.18 7.22 -1.86
C THR A 882 24.17 8.49 -2.69
N SER A 883 24.92 8.52 -3.79
CA SER A 883 24.89 9.64 -4.71
C SER A 883 23.50 9.81 -5.36
N ASP A 884 23.07 11.05 -5.53
CA ASP A 884 21.79 11.38 -6.17
C ASP A 884 21.84 11.24 -7.70
N SER A 885 20.74 11.59 -8.39
CA SER A 885 20.67 11.55 -9.87
C SER A 885 21.65 12.49 -10.58
N ARG A 886 22.23 13.46 -9.86
CA ARG A 886 23.28 14.36 -10.34
C ARG A 886 24.67 13.90 -9.87
N GLY A 887 24.79 12.68 -9.36
CA GLY A 887 26.01 12.11 -8.82
C GLY A 887 26.48 12.76 -7.52
N ARG A 888 25.70 13.66 -6.92
CA ARG A 888 26.10 14.40 -5.73
C ARG A 888 25.97 13.54 -4.49
N PHE A 889 26.93 13.64 -3.59
CA PHE A 889 26.88 13.03 -2.28
C PHE A 889 27.31 14.03 -1.22
N GLU A 890 26.79 13.87 -0.01
CA GLU A 890 27.19 14.60 1.19
C GLU A 890 27.24 13.63 2.36
N VAL A 891 28.38 13.57 3.04
CA VAL A 891 28.57 12.70 4.20
C VAL A 891 29.08 13.49 5.40
N SER A 892 28.35 13.41 6.51
CA SER A 892 28.77 14.04 7.75
C SER A 892 29.84 13.21 8.45
N VAL A 893 30.93 13.86 8.84
CA VAL A 893 32.10 13.25 9.46
C VAL A 893 32.57 14.08 10.65
N PRO A 894 33.26 13.48 11.63
CA PRO A 894 33.84 14.24 12.71
C PRO A 894 35.06 15.05 12.23
N LYS A 895 35.50 16.01 13.04
CA LYS A 895 36.81 16.64 12.83
C LYS A 895 37.89 15.56 12.85
N GLY A 896 38.74 15.53 11.83
CA GLY A 896 39.81 14.54 11.70
C GLY A 896 40.25 14.28 10.26
N VAL A 897 41.02 13.22 10.09
CA VAL A 897 41.51 12.76 8.79
C VAL A 897 40.71 11.54 8.36
N HIS A 898 40.08 11.63 7.20
CA HIS A 898 39.17 10.61 6.66
C HIS A 898 39.69 10.05 5.34
N THR A 899 39.22 8.88 4.98
CA THR A 899 39.37 8.29 3.64
C THR A 899 37.98 7.93 3.13
N LEU A 900 37.66 8.12 1.85
CA LEU A 900 36.34 7.74 1.34
C LEU A 900 36.43 6.37 0.64
N GLU A 901 35.62 5.40 1.06
CA GLU A 901 35.36 4.16 0.33
C GLU A 901 34.06 4.32 -0.46
N LEU A 902 34.07 3.96 -1.74
CA LEU A 902 32.92 4.00 -2.62
C LEU A 902 32.53 2.56 -2.94
N VAL A 903 31.25 2.23 -2.78
CA VAL A 903 30.71 0.90 -3.07
C VAL A 903 29.56 1.03 -4.04
N CYS A 904 29.62 0.28 -5.13
CA CYS A 904 28.61 0.32 -6.17
C CYS A 904 27.52 -0.72 -5.94
N PRO A 905 26.25 -0.45 -6.31
CA PRO A 905 25.12 -1.35 -6.04
C PRO A 905 25.32 -2.77 -6.57
N GLN A 906 25.92 -2.91 -7.77
CA GLN A 906 26.17 -4.19 -8.45
C GLN A 906 27.46 -4.89 -8.00
N GLY A 907 28.09 -4.42 -6.91
CA GLY A 907 29.42 -4.85 -6.50
C GLY A 907 30.54 -4.08 -7.19
N GLY A 908 31.74 -4.20 -6.64
CA GLY A 908 32.86 -3.33 -6.99
C GLY A 908 32.90 -2.05 -6.15
N GLY A 909 33.90 -1.22 -6.41
CA GLY A 909 34.18 -0.04 -5.59
C GLY A 909 35.68 0.19 -5.41
N GLY A 910 36.01 1.19 -4.61
CA GLY A 910 37.39 1.53 -4.29
C GLY A 910 37.48 2.74 -3.38
N TRP A 911 38.70 3.14 -3.06
CA TRP A 911 38.95 4.28 -2.19
C TRP A 911 39.25 5.53 -3.00
N PHE A 912 38.81 6.69 -2.55
CA PHE A 912 39.14 7.96 -3.18
C PHE A 912 40.65 8.23 -3.16
N GLY A 913 41.24 8.39 -4.34
CA GLY A 913 42.63 8.82 -4.57
C GLY A 913 42.72 10.27 -5.06
N GLY A 914 43.84 10.93 -4.79
CA GLY A 914 44.00 12.39 -4.84
C GLY A 914 43.98 13.01 -6.24
N SER A 915 44.00 12.18 -7.28
CA SER A 915 43.75 12.57 -8.67
C SER A 915 42.26 12.53 -9.06
N GLY A 916 41.35 12.35 -8.11
CA GLY A 916 39.93 12.15 -8.40
C GLY A 916 39.64 10.78 -8.98
N THR A 917 40.48 9.77 -8.71
CA THR A 917 40.34 8.39 -9.22
C THR A 917 40.21 7.41 -8.06
N LEU A 918 39.69 6.20 -8.31
CA LEU A 918 39.64 5.15 -7.30
C LEU A 918 40.97 4.38 -7.19
N VAL A 919 41.36 4.02 -5.97
CA VAL A 919 42.46 3.10 -5.68
C VAL A 919 41.93 1.86 -4.95
N ALA A 920 42.51 0.70 -5.21
CA ALA A 920 42.02 -0.56 -4.65
C ALA A 920 42.31 -0.70 -3.14
N ASN A 921 43.36 -0.02 -2.65
CA ASN A 921 43.80 -0.15 -1.27
C ASN A 921 43.64 1.19 -0.50
N ARG A 922 43.09 1.09 0.72
CA ARG A 922 42.96 2.19 1.68
C ARG A 922 44.28 2.91 1.98
N GLU A 923 45.41 2.21 2.07
CA GLU A 923 46.71 2.85 2.34
C GLU A 923 47.14 3.81 1.20
N GLN A 924 46.53 3.66 0.03
CA GLN A 924 46.74 4.54 -1.13
C GLN A 924 45.66 5.63 -1.23
N ALA A 925 44.62 5.56 -0.40
CA ALA A 925 43.54 6.53 -0.39
C ALA A 925 44.08 7.89 0.04
N THR A 926 43.54 8.95 -0.57
CA THR A 926 43.93 10.30 -0.20
C THR A 926 43.23 10.72 1.08
N PRO A 927 44.01 11.13 2.10
CA PRO A 927 43.45 11.64 3.34
C PRO A 927 42.71 12.95 3.07
N ILE A 928 41.45 13.00 3.48
CA ILE A 928 40.61 14.20 3.49
C ILE A 928 40.61 14.73 4.91
N VAL A 929 41.23 15.89 5.12
CA VAL A 929 41.31 16.54 6.42
C VAL A 929 40.12 17.46 6.60
N VAL A 930 39.28 17.13 7.57
CA VAL A 930 38.12 17.92 7.98
C VAL A 930 38.46 18.56 9.31
N ASP A 931 38.84 19.83 9.30
CA ASP A 931 39.34 20.53 10.50
C ASP A 931 38.34 21.57 11.02
N THR A 932 38.21 22.69 10.32
CA THR A 932 37.38 23.84 10.75
C THR A 932 36.27 24.21 9.77
N ALA A 933 36.19 23.53 8.62
CA ALA A 933 35.19 23.79 7.59
C ALA A 933 34.85 22.49 6.86
N ASP A 934 33.67 22.50 6.23
CA ASP A 934 33.23 21.44 5.33
C ASP A 934 34.18 21.30 4.13
N VAL A 935 34.39 20.07 3.68
CA VAL A 935 35.17 19.75 2.49
C VAL A 935 34.20 19.43 1.37
N THR A 936 33.79 20.44 0.62
CA THR A 936 32.87 20.30 -0.51
C THR A 936 33.60 20.33 -1.86
N GLY A 937 32.94 19.88 -2.92
CA GLY A 937 33.45 19.99 -4.30
C GLY A 937 34.46 18.91 -4.68
N ILE A 938 34.52 17.80 -3.93
CA ILE A 938 35.31 16.63 -4.34
C ILE A 938 34.69 16.06 -5.63
N VAL A 939 35.51 15.84 -6.66
CA VAL A 939 35.09 15.18 -7.89
C VAL A 939 35.76 13.81 -7.97
N ILE A 940 34.95 12.76 -8.12
CA ILE A 940 35.41 11.37 -8.18
C ILE A 940 35.03 10.79 -9.53
N ASN A 941 36.00 10.52 -10.38
CA ASN A 941 35.82 9.87 -11.67
C ASN A 941 36.04 8.36 -11.49
N LEU A 942 35.02 7.58 -11.81
CA LEU A 942 35.11 6.12 -11.82
C LEU A 942 36.00 5.68 -13.01
N PRO A 943 36.90 4.70 -12.82
CA PRO A 943 37.73 4.17 -13.90
C PRO A 943 36.88 3.57 -15.03
N VAL A 944 37.41 3.61 -16.26
CA VAL A 944 36.81 2.90 -17.41
C VAL A 944 36.66 1.42 -17.06
N GLY A 945 35.44 0.90 -17.15
CA GLY A 945 35.11 -0.50 -16.85
C GLY A 945 34.60 -0.76 -15.42
N VAL A 946 34.56 0.25 -14.54
CA VAL A 946 33.81 0.16 -13.28
C VAL A 946 32.36 0.58 -13.56
N THR A 947 31.49 -0.41 -13.73
CA THR A 947 30.05 -0.19 -13.98
C THR A 947 29.32 -0.07 -12.65
N CYS A 948 28.95 1.16 -12.29
CA CYS A 948 28.11 1.47 -11.14
C CYS A 948 26.70 1.95 -11.56
N GLN A 949 26.39 1.79 -12.85
CA GLN A 949 25.09 2.08 -13.44
C GLN A 949 24.10 0.95 -13.15
#